data_AF-A0A1V6EF79-F1
#
_entry.id   AF-A0A1V6EF79-F1
#
_cell.length_a   1.000
_cell.length_b   1.000
_cell.length_c   1.000
_cell.angle_alpha   90.00
_cell.angle_beta   90.00
_cell.angle_gamma   90.00
#
_symmetry.space_group_name_H-M   'P 1'
#
loop_
_entity.id
_entity.type
_entity.pdbx_description
1 polymer ?
#
loop_
_entity_poly.entity_id
_entity_poly.type
_entity_poly.pdbx_seq_one_letter_code
_entity_poly.pdbx_strand_id
1 'polypeptide(L)'
;MEDTFCYYTIENFPYDDLKNHLKENIIKRRNSRAAYNVICAFDSETSHDKKDNLDNLNMYEAERDYIAGTRLIVLDYIKENCDDYNEIRKQCFVNRLYLSDKGIRINELYKNLVNMFGWDDIINEIDQFLAITGFMINTAPDIEDSQELAWVYSWACALDDYIIFGRYPSEFVAFLDKINELIEDDTLLYIGVHNLSYDYTFFRPWLIDSYGKPDKEFWTSPHKCIYAEVGNFRLYDTLILSNRSLRKWGKDLGVKHVKRLEPKQYYTAVLYPDSELTDENIQYQIVDVVSLQECIRGQLKLFDDAYIWEAPLTSTGYGRRDMKHYYDAYNKENNNAALWEFQKTKLTPVMYRRNKEAFKGGYVHGNGDFFNQTLQSKNGKGKHADFRSHYPTQLRIRKYPRGKFFKRHINKISDIWKENKVSIVTLILEDGELKDHNNPVPFLMISDLEKGVEIRSKSGEVIRPHILPKDIVRDNGRALAFKGKVALTFTDIDLSIIFDEYKFKSVSIYLCMTADADYLPEWFIECMDYYFKLKSDLKDRVAYLKEIKAPDYEIIDAEASLIKIKNLLNGLYGMCATDIIKPQTIADLEGAFLDPEYLPIGEALEKYYKTGNKRFYNKNFLSPQWGTFVTAYARVELYQLAKMIDQEGGRWTGKHFWYCDTDSIFFLDDEEDTIEKKIDALNKKWEEEAIKNKWYVITEKGKTVVYHQFELEKERITAFRFLHAKCYAYEDQDGLHATIAGVQKEIFEGNYTDDGKPIFFHNFEELGSIDRLTPGTVFKKCGGTKIKYIPGRAYTDKINGHFIESGACAILTNNEKTLHNGIFDDIDEIENLFTESEGY
;
A
#
# COMPACT_ATOMS: atom_id res chain seq x y z
N MET A 1 -34.09 -1.35 1.57
CA MET A 1 -33.30 -1.36 2.82
C MET A 1 -34.17 -1.73 4.01
N GLU A 2 -35.48 -1.45 3.99
CA GLU A 2 -36.38 -1.63 5.14
C GLU A 2 -36.60 -3.07 5.62
N ASP A 3 -36.33 -4.10 4.80
CA ASP A 3 -36.68 -5.48 5.17
C ASP A 3 -35.55 -6.31 5.82
N THR A 4 -34.36 -5.76 6.11
CA THR A 4 -33.20 -6.59 6.56
C THR A 4 -32.38 -6.09 7.74
N PHE A 5 -32.43 -4.80 8.10
CA PHE A 5 -31.64 -4.26 9.21
C PHE A 5 -32.54 -3.60 10.25
N CYS A 6 -32.31 -3.90 11.53
CA CYS A 6 -33.01 -3.26 12.64
C CYS A 6 -32.13 -2.18 13.26
N TYR A 7 -32.68 -0.98 13.41
CA TYR A 7 -31.96 0.14 14.01
C TYR A 7 -32.52 0.52 15.37
N TYR A 8 -31.63 0.86 16.30
CA TYR A 8 -31.97 1.16 17.68
C TYR A 8 -31.16 2.36 18.18
N THR A 9 -31.78 3.16 19.05
CA THR A 9 -31.02 3.98 19.98
C THR A 9 -30.44 3.09 21.08
N ILE A 10 -29.37 3.54 21.74
CA ILE A 10 -28.73 2.78 22.83
C ILE A 10 -29.73 2.39 23.92
N GLU A 11 -30.67 3.28 24.26
CA GLU A 11 -31.70 3.04 25.28
C GLU A 11 -32.68 1.93 24.89
N ASN A 12 -32.99 1.82 23.59
CA ASN A 12 -33.97 0.88 23.07
C ASN A 12 -33.34 -0.40 22.48
N PHE A 13 -32.01 -0.53 22.56
CA PHE A 13 -31.30 -1.66 21.99
C PHE A 13 -31.58 -2.95 22.80
N PRO A 14 -31.99 -4.05 22.15
CA PRO A 14 -32.37 -5.28 22.83
C PRO A 14 -31.14 -6.08 23.27
N TYR A 15 -30.48 -5.64 24.35
CA TYR A 15 -29.26 -6.29 24.87
C TYR A 15 -29.47 -7.76 25.26
N ASP A 16 -30.68 -8.14 25.69
CA ASP A 16 -30.99 -9.54 26.01
C ASP A 16 -31.05 -10.43 24.76
N ASP A 17 -31.55 -9.90 23.63
CA ASP A 17 -31.54 -10.61 22.34
C ASP A 17 -30.10 -10.75 21.84
N LEU A 18 -29.30 -9.67 21.95
CA LEU A 18 -27.87 -9.73 21.65
C LEU A 18 -27.15 -10.76 22.54
N LYS A 19 -27.47 -10.82 23.83
CA LYS A 19 -26.89 -11.81 24.76
C LYS A 19 -27.21 -13.24 24.34
N ASN A 20 -28.44 -13.50 23.91
CA ASN A 20 -28.85 -14.80 23.42
C ASN A 20 -28.16 -15.14 22.09
N HIS A 21 -28.11 -14.19 21.16
CA HIS A 21 -27.39 -14.32 19.88
C HIS A 21 -25.90 -14.59 20.10
N LEU A 22 -25.23 -13.84 20.99
CA LEU A 22 -23.83 -14.04 21.34
C LEU A 22 -23.60 -15.40 22.01
N LYS A 23 -24.49 -15.84 22.91
CA LYS A 23 -24.41 -17.16 23.56
C LYS A 23 -24.61 -18.31 22.57
N GLU A 24 -25.62 -18.22 21.71
CA GLU A 24 -25.88 -19.21 20.65
C GLU A 24 -24.70 -19.29 19.69
N ASN A 25 -24.14 -18.15 19.28
CA ASN A 25 -22.95 -18.11 18.45
C ASN A 25 -21.70 -18.61 19.17
N ILE A 26 -21.49 -18.34 20.46
CA ILE A 26 -20.36 -18.89 21.25
C ILE A 26 -20.48 -20.42 21.38
N ILE A 27 -21.68 -20.95 21.61
CA ILE A 27 -21.95 -22.40 21.68
C ILE A 27 -21.71 -23.06 20.30
N LYS A 28 -22.26 -22.47 19.24
CA LYS A 28 -22.02 -22.92 17.85
C LYS A 28 -20.53 -22.85 17.50
N ARG A 29 -19.79 -21.81 17.90
CA ARG A 29 -18.34 -21.67 17.70
C ARG A 29 -17.50 -22.73 18.39
N ARG A 30 -17.86 -23.14 19.62
CA ARG A 30 -17.20 -24.29 20.28
C ARG A 30 -17.39 -25.56 19.45
N ASN A 31 -18.56 -25.73 18.87
CA ASN A 31 -18.90 -26.88 18.02
C ASN A 31 -18.17 -26.82 16.66
N SER A 32 -18.12 -25.65 16.01
CA SER A 32 -17.43 -25.43 14.73
C SER A 32 -15.91 -25.52 14.86
N ARG A 33 -15.32 -25.02 15.96
CA ARG A 33 -13.88 -25.15 16.25
C ARG A 33 -13.50 -26.60 16.57
N ALA A 34 -14.37 -27.34 17.26
CA ALA A 34 -14.21 -28.78 17.43
C ALA A 34 -14.27 -29.50 16.08
N ALA A 35 -15.22 -29.15 15.21
CA ALA A 35 -15.35 -29.70 13.86
C ALA A 35 -14.14 -29.35 12.97
N TYR A 36 -13.66 -28.10 12.99
CA TYR A 36 -12.48 -27.66 12.25
C TYR A 36 -11.21 -28.35 12.73
N ASN A 37 -11.00 -28.47 14.06
CA ASN A 37 -9.87 -29.23 14.61
C ASN A 37 -9.91 -30.71 14.20
N VAL A 38 -11.11 -31.29 14.10
CA VAL A 38 -11.31 -32.64 13.57
C VAL A 38 -10.96 -32.70 12.08
N ILE A 39 -11.42 -31.74 11.27
CA ILE A 39 -11.10 -31.65 9.83
C ILE A 39 -9.60 -31.46 9.59
N CYS A 40 -8.94 -30.55 10.32
CA CYS A 40 -7.50 -30.34 10.22
C CYS A 40 -6.68 -31.55 10.69
N ALA A 41 -7.18 -32.31 11.68
CA ALA A 41 -6.57 -33.58 12.05
C ALA A 41 -6.65 -34.59 10.88
N PHE A 42 -7.78 -34.66 10.17
CA PHE A 42 -7.95 -35.50 8.98
C PHE A 42 -7.10 -35.05 7.78
N ASP A 43 -7.01 -33.75 7.51
CA ASP A 43 -6.21 -33.21 6.40
C ASP A 43 -4.69 -33.39 6.62
N SER A 44 -4.25 -33.42 7.87
CA SER A 44 -2.84 -33.59 8.22
C SER A 44 -2.27 -34.99 7.90
N GLU A 45 -3.12 -35.99 7.64
CA GLU A 45 -2.73 -37.36 7.28
C GLU A 45 -2.71 -37.63 5.76
N THR A 46 -3.19 -36.72 4.91
CA THR A 46 -3.26 -36.94 3.44
C THR A 46 -2.12 -36.36 2.61
N SER A 47 -1.05 -35.83 3.22
CA SER A 47 0.19 -35.51 2.49
C SER A 47 1.25 -36.61 2.71
N HIS A 48 1.52 -37.38 1.64
CA HIS A 48 2.30 -38.63 1.63
C HIS A 48 3.75 -38.54 2.14
N ASP A 49 4.18 -39.68 2.72
CA ASP A 49 5.54 -40.18 2.96
C ASP A 49 6.39 -39.60 4.11
N LYS A 50 6.20 -40.20 5.29
CA LYS A 50 7.30 -40.50 6.23
C LYS A 50 7.61 -41.99 6.23
N LYS A 51 8.37 -42.43 5.23
CA LYS A 51 9.23 -43.60 5.37
C LYS A 51 10.46 -43.19 6.17
N ASP A 52 10.87 -44.06 7.09
CA ASP A 52 12.16 -44.05 7.80
C ASP A 52 12.22 -43.23 9.11
N ASN A 53 11.61 -43.75 10.18
CA ASN A 53 12.19 -43.86 11.55
C ASN A 53 11.13 -44.09 12.63
N LEU A 54 10.51 -45.28 12.67
CA LEU A 54 9.65 -45.71 13.78
C LEU A 54 9.82 -47.22 14.03
N ASP A 55 11.06 -47.66 14.18
CA ASP A 55 11.39 -49.09 14.32
C ASP A 55 11.21 -49.67 15.73
N ASN A 56 10.63 -48.97 16.73
CA ASN A 56 10.52 -49.55 18.08
C ASN A 56 9.31 -49.15 18.94
N LEU A 57 8.18 -48.74 18.34
CA LEU A 57 6.90 -48.77 19.05
C LEU A 57 5.89 -49.58 18.25
N ASN A 58 5.15 -50.43 18.96
CA ASN A 58 4.10 -51.30 18.42
C ASN A 58 2.99 -50.40 17.82
N MET A 59 3.18 -49.99 16.58
CA MET A 59 2.43 -48.93 15.89
C MET A 59 0.93 -49.25 15.85
N TYR A 60 0.59 -50.53 15.83
CA TYR A 60 -0.78 -51.02 15.81
C TYR A 60 -1.55 -50.81 17.13
N GLU A 61 -0.87 -50.71 18.27
CA GLU A 61 -1.51 -50.46 19.57
C GLU A 61 -1.69 -48.95 19.81
N ALA A 62 -0.71 -48.13 19.44
CA ALA A 62 -0.82 -46.67 19.54
C ALA A 62 -1.85 -46.07 18.56
N GLU A 63 -1.91 -46.59 17.34
CA GLU A 63 -2.89 -46.17 16.32
C GLU A 63 -4.31 -46.66 16.68
N ARG A 64 -4.43 -47.88 17.23
CA ARG A 64 -5.71 -48.41 17.73
C ARG A 64 -6.22 -47.67 18.96
N ASP A 65 -5.34 -47.29 19.90
CA ASP A 65 -5.72 -46.54 21.10
C ASP A 65 -6.00 -45.06 20.80
N TYR A 66 -5.32 -44.46 19.82
CA TYR A 66 -5.61 -43.10 19.35
C TYR A 66 -6.91 -43.03 18.53
N ILE A 67 -7.15 -43.99 17.63
CA ILE A 67 -8.42 -44.08 16.90
C ILE A 67 -9.56 -44.46 17.85
N ALA A 68 -9.34 -45.32 18.84
CA ALA A 68 -10.36 -45.63 19.85
C ALA A 68 -10.65 -44.43 20.77
N GLY A 69 -9.63 -43.67 21.17
CA GLY A 69 -9.78 -42.45 21.97
C GLY A 69 -10.53 -41.35 21.23
N THR A 70 -10.17 -41.07 19.99
CA THR A 70 -10.84 -40.05 19.14
C THR A 70 -12.26 -40.49 18.78
N ARG A 71 -12.49 -41.78 18.54
CA ARG A 71 -13.82 -42.35 18.26
C ARG A 71 -14.73 -42.35 19.49
N LEU A 72 -14.19 -42.50 20.70
CA LEU A 72 -14.92 -42.37 21.96
C LEU A 72 -15.31 -40.91 22.23
N ILE A 73 -14.40 -39.95 22.00
CA ILE A 73 -14.67 -38.52 22.15
C ILE A 73 -15.77 -38.06 21.19
N VAL A 74 -15.72 -38.50 19.92
CA VAL A 74 -16.75 -38.18 18.92
C VAL A 74 -18.09 -38.84 19.25
N LEU A 75 -18.09 -40.10 19.71
CA LEU A 75 -19.33 -40.80 20.08
C LEU A 75 -19.95 -40.25 21.37
N ASP A 76 -19.15 -39.82 22.35
CA ASP A 76 -19.64 -39.18 23.57
C ASP A 76 -20.20 -37.79 23.27
N TYR A 77 -19.54 -37.01 22.40
CA TYR A 77 -20.05 -35.73 21.92
C TYR A 77 -21.38 -35.86 21.15
N ILE A 78 -21.49 -36.83 20.22
CA ILE A 78 -22.74 -37.09 19.48
C ILE A 78 -23.85 -37.60 20.41
N LYS A 79 -23.51 -38.41 21.42
CA LYS A 79 -24.46 -38.92 22.42
C LYS A 79 -25.05 -37.82 23.30
N GLU A 80 -24.26 -36.79 23.59
CA GLU A 80 -24.66 -35.67 24.44
C GLU A 80 -25.45 -34.61 23.67
N ASN A 81 -25.30 -34.52 22.34
CA ASN A 81 -25.76 -33.37 21.56
C ASN A 81 -26.62 -33.72 20.34
N CYS A 82 -27.00 -34.99 20.14
CA CYS A 82 -27.78 -35.42 18.98
C CYS A 82 -28.87 -36.44 19.37
N ASP A 83 -30.12 -36.15 19.04
CA ASP A 83 -31.29 -36.97 19.44
C ASP A 83 -31.33 -38.34 18.75
N ASP A 84 -30.65 -38.49 17.61
CA ASP A 84 -30.66 -39.70 16.79
C ASP A 84 -29.39 -40.56 16.95
N TYR A 85 -28.77 -40.49 18.14
CA TYR A 85 -27.53 -41.20 18.49
C TYR A 85 -27.54 -42.68 18.11
N ASN A 86 -28.68 -43.37 18.22
CA ASN A 86 -28.78 -44.81 17.93
C ASN A 86 -28.69 -45.12 16.43
N GLU A 87 -29.18 -44.23 15.56
CA GLU A 87 -29.12 -44.42 14.11
C GLU A 87 -27.74 -44.04 13.56
N ILE A 88 -27.13 -42.98 14.10
CA ILE A 88 -25.74 -42.58 13.80
C ILE A 88 -24.76 -43.67 14.28
N ARG A 89 -24.95 -44.18 15.51
CA ARG A 89 -24.17 -45.29 16.06
C ARG A 89 -24.29 -46.53 15.17
N LYS A 90 -25.49 -46.84 14.65
CA LYS A 90 -25.70 -47.95 13.69
C LYS A 90 -24.97 -47.71 12.37
N GLN A 91 -25.05 -46.52 11.77
CA GLN A 91 -24.32 -46.23 10.53
C GLN A 91 -22.79 -46.31 10.72
N CYS A 92 -22.27 -45.83 11.85
CA CYS A 92 -20.86 -45.96 12.23
C CYS A 92 -20.43 -47.41 12.55
N PHE A 93 -21.36 -48.29 12.94
CA PHE A 93 -21.08 -49.71 13.21
C PHE A 93 -21.25 -50.61 11.98
N VAL A 94 -22.19 -50.26 11.08
CA VAL A 94 -22.47 -50.97 9.83
C VAL A 94 -21.34 -50.75 8.82
N ASN A 95 -20.72 -49.57 8.81
CA ASN A 95 -19.51 -49.29 8.04
C ASN A 95 -18.23 -49.84 8.72
N ARG A 96 -18.17 -51.15 9.00
CA ARG A 96 -16.89 -51.87 9.10
C ARG A 96 -16.21 -51.86 7.72
N LEU A 97 -15.77 -50.69 7.26
CA LEU A 97 -15.03 -50.54 6.03
C LEU A 97 -13.60 -51.01 6.30
N TYR A 98 -13.36 -52.23 5.81
CA TYR A 98 -12.05 -52.74 5.47
C TYR A 98 -11.19 -51.63 4.84
N LEU A 99 -10.12 -51.23 5.53
CA LEU A 99 -8.99 -50.53 4.95
C LEU A 99 -8.20 -51.51 4.07
N SER A 100 -8.80 -51.95 2.97
CA SER A 100 -8.10 -52.71 1.93
C SER A 100 -8.56 -52.24 0.56
N ASP A 101 -7.61 -51.68 -0.19
CA ASP A 101 -7.61 -51.57 -1.64
C ASP A 101 -8.92 -51.15 -2.32
N LYS A 102 -9.22 -49.85 -2.27
CA LYS A 102 -9.65 -48.99 -3.39
C LYS A 102 -10.26 -47.70 -2.82
N GLY A 103 -9.72 -46.56 -3.25
CA GLY A 103 -10.24 -45.24 -2.88
C GLY A 103 -11.70 -45.08 -3.25
N ILE A 104 -12.54 -44.85 -2.22
CA ILE A 104 -13.92 -44.35 -2.18
C ILE A 104 -14.34 -44.46 -0.69
N ARG A 105 -14.80 -43.45 0.07
CA ARG A 105 -15.08 -42.02 -0.13
C ARG A 105 -14.95 -41.30 1.24
N ILE A 106 -13.80 -40.68 1.53
CA ILE A 106 -13.73 -39.58 2.52
C ILE A 106 -14.72 -38.47 2.10
N ASN A 107 -14.87 -38.27 0.79
CA ASN A 107 -15.85 -37.35 0.20
C ASN A 107 -17.32 -37.61 0.58
N GLU A 108 -17.73 -38.79 1.06
CA GLU A 108 -19.12 -39.02 1.50
C GLU A 108 -19.32 -38.62 2.95
N LEU A 109 -18.36 -38.89 3.83
CA LEU A 109 -18.37 -38.38 5.19
C LEU A 109 -18.22 -36.85 5.18
N TYR A 110 -17.34 -36.33 4.32
CA TYR A 110 -17.15 -34.91 4.07
C TYR A 110 -18.42 -34.28 3.50
N LYS A 111 -19.06 -34.88 2.48
CA LYS A 111 -20.36 -34.41 1.97
C LYS A 111 -21.48 -34.48 3.01
N ASN A 112 -21.49 -35.49 3.87
CA ASN A 112 -22.52 -35.62 4.91
C ASN A 112 -22.32 -34.60 6.03
N LEU A 113 -21.07 -34.32 6.44
CA LEU A 113 -20.73 -33.24 7.38
C LEU A 113 -21.03 -31.87 6.77
N VAL A 114 -20.66 -31.65 5.51
CA VAL A 114 -20.96 -30.44 4.75
C VAL A 114 -22.46 -30.23 4.54
N ASN A 115 -23.22 -31.29 4.27
CA ASN A 115 -24.68 -31.22 4.16
C ASN A 115 -25.36 -31.09 5.53
N MET A 116 -24.74 -31.57 6.62
CA MET A 116 -25.25 -31.40 7.99
C MET A 116 -25.06 -29.98 8.52
N PHE A 117 -23.92 -29.35 8.20
CA PHE A 117 -23.53 -28.07 8.78
C PHE A 117 -23.61 -26.89 7.82
N GLY A 118 -23.73 -27.10 6.49
CA GLY A 118 -23.74 -26.05 5.48
C GLY A 118 -22.43 -25.25 5.44
N TRP A 119 -21.64 -25.33 4.36
CA TRP A 119 -20.45 -24.44 4.24
C TRP A 119 -20.83 -22.96 4.32
N ASP A 120 -21.99 -22.60 3.78
CA ASP A 120 -22.52 -21.24 3.86
C ASP A 120 -22.90 -20.84 5.29
N ASP A 121 -23.41 -21.77 6.11
CA ASP A 121 -23.76 -21.48 7.51
C ASP A 121 -22.50 -21.34 8.39
N ILE A 122 -21.46 -22.16 8.17
CA ILE A 122 -20.17 -22.05 8.88
C ILE A 122 -19.45 -20.72 8.55
N ILE A 123 -19.51 -20.28 7.29
CA ILE A 123 -18.89 -19.02 6.84
C ILE A 123 -19.68 -17.80 7.32
N ASN A 124 -21.01 -17.89 7.40
CA ASN A 124 -21.87 -16.81 7.89
C ASN A 124 -21.85 -16.67 9.44
N GLU A 125 -21.54 -17.73 10.20
CA GLU A 125 -21.61 -17.74 11.69
C GLU A 125 -20.33 -17.24 12.41
N ILE A 126 -19.29 -16.88 11.65
CA ILE A 126 -17.97 -16.52 12.19
C ILE A 126 -17.76 -15.00 12.35
N ASP A 127 -18.74 -14.18 12.02
CA ASP A 127 -18.64 -12.75 12.24
C ASP A 127 -18.87 -12.40 13.72
N GLN A 128 -17.80 -12.09 14.47
CA GLN A 128 -17.92 -11.13 15.57
C GLN A 128 -17.13 -9.90 15.16
N PHE A 129 -17.79 -9.14 14.31
CA PHE A 129 -17.33 -7.84 13.88
C PHE A 129 -18.26 -6.80 14.45
N LEU A 130 -17.69 -5.88 15.19
CA LEU A 130 -18.30 -4.59 15.36
C LEU A 130 -17.73 -3.71 14.24
N ALA A 131 -18.49 -3.51 13.17
CA ALA A 131 -18.12 -2.56 12.13
C ALA A 131 -18.64 -1.19 12.55
N ILE A 132 -17.75 -0.28 12.94
CA ILE A 132 -18.16 1.08 13.30
C ILE A 132 -17.73 2.04 12.20
N THR A 133 -18.68 2.42 11.35
CA THR A 133 -18.58 3.64 10.55
C THR A 133 -19.92 4.33 10.42
N GLY A 134 -20.17 5.32 11.25
CA GLY A 134 -21.22 6.29 10.97
C GLY A 134 -21.03 7.51 11.83
N PHE A 135 -19.79 7.99 11.93
CA PHE A 135 -19.52 9.21 12.67
C PHE A 135 -19.84 10.38 11.77
N MET A 136 -20.92 11.08 12.08
CA MET A 136 -21.07 12.42 11.58
C MET A 136 -20.60 13.35 12.71
N ILE A 137 -19.48 14.01 12.43
CA ILE A 137 -18.78 14.92 13.34
C ILE A 137 -18.97 16.31 12.75
N ASN A 138 -19.41 17.26 13.57
CA ASN A 138 -19.55 18.63 13.12
C ASN A 138 -18.45 19.49 13.70
N THR A 139 -17.96 20.36 12.84
CA THR A 139 -16.95 21.35 13.15
C THR A 139 -17.62 22.71 13.15
N ALA A 140 -17.43 23.49 14.22
CA ALA A 140 -17.92 24.86 14.29
C ALA A 140 -16.72 25.80 14.49
N PRO A 141 -15.90 26.03 13.44
CA PRO A 141 -14.70 26.86 13.55
C PRO A 141 -14.99 28.34 13.86
N ASP A 142 -16.23 28.79 13.63
CA ASP A 142 -16.62 30.22 13.65
C ASP A 142 -17.58 30.60 14.81
N ILE A 143 -17.61 29.85 15.91
CA ILE A 143 -18.32 30.32 17.12
C ILE A 143 -17.59 31.59 17.61
N GLU A 144 -18.35 32.68 17.80
CA GLU A 144 -17.89 34.02 18.21
C GLU A 144 -17.10 33.97 19.55
N ASP A 145 -15.83 33.55 19.52
CA ASP A 145 -14.77 33.85 20.50
C ASP A 145 -13.49 33.01 20.25
N SER A 146 -13.00 32.94 19.00
CA SER A 146 -11.67 32.39 18.66
C SER A 146 -11.39 30.92 19.05
N GLN A 147 -12.41 30.15 19.44
CA GLN A 147 -12.25 28.75 19.81
C GLN A 147 -12.51 27.85 18.61
N GLU A 148 -11.43 27.28 18.08
CA GLU A 148 -11.51 26.16 17.15
C GLU A 148 -12.00 24.91 17.88
N LEU A 149 -13.27 24.55 17.68
CA LEU A 149 -13.88 23.40 18.34
C LEU A 149 -14.62 22.47 17.38
N ALA A 150 -14.63 21.18 17.71
CA ALA A 150 -15.49 20.18 17.10
C ALA A 150 -16.02 19.19 18.16
N TRP A 151 -17.17 18.60 17.86
CA TRP A 151 -17.82 17.59 18.70
C TRP A 151 -18.48 16.52 17.85
N VAL A 152 -18.75 15.37 18.47
CA VAL A 152 -19.61 14.33 17.87
C VAL A 152 -21.04 14.79 18.02
N TYR A 153 -21.79 14.89 16.91
CA TYR A 153 -23.24 15.11 16.99
C TYR A 153 -24.03 13.81 16.87
N SER A 154 -23.46 12.82 16.16
CA SER A 154 -24.07 11.51 15.99
C SER A 154 -23.01 10.49 15.60
N TRP A 155 -23.20 9.27 16.05
CA TRP A 155 -22.40 8.13 15.64
C TRP A 155 -23.30 6.92 15.39
N ALA A 156 -22.86 6.04 14.49
CA ALA A 156 -23.51 4.77 14.22
C ALA A 156 -22.50 3.61 14.20
N CYS A 157 -22.97 2.46 14.63
CA CYS A 157 -22.24 1.21 14.75
C CYS A 157 -23.09 0.08 14.15
N ALA A 158 -22.51 -0.74 13.28
CA ALA A 158 -23.10 -2.00 12.86
C ALA A 158 -22.50 -3.16 13.66
N LEU A 159 -23.39 -3.98 14.20
CA LEU A 159 -23.09 -5.26 14.82
C LEU A 159 -23.99 -6.31 14.18
N ASP A 160 -23.46 -7.09 13.25
CA ASP A 160 -24.25 -8.00 12.41
C ASP A 160 -25.43 -7.28 11.72
N ASP A 161 -26.67 -7.64 12.05
CA ASP A 161 -27.89 -7.07 11.48
C ASP A 161 -28.44 -5.88 12.30
N TYR A 162 -27.74 -5.53 13.39
CA TYR A 162 -28.10 -4.45 14.28
C TYR A 162 -27.34 -3.18 13.96
N ILE A 163 -28.06 -2.07 13.85
CA ILE A 163 -27.48 -0.73 13.72
C ILE A 163 -27.80 0.07 14.98
N ILE A 164 -26.77 0.50 15.69
CA ILE A 164 -26.87 1.25 16.94
C ILE A 164 -26.48 2.69 16.68
N PHE A 165 -27.30 3.62 17.14
CA PHE A 165 -27.06 5.06 17.08
C PHE A 165 -26.83 5.66 18.46
N GLY A 166 -25.86 6.56 18.53
CA GLY A 166 -25.68 7.47 19.65
C GLY A 166 -25.41 8.91 19.19
N ARG A 167 -25.42 9.80 20.16
CA ARG A 167 -25.30 11.26 20.05
C ARG A 167 -24.07 11.78 20.77
N TYR A 168 -23.60 11.07 21.79
CA TYR A 168 -22.49 11.48 22.65
C TYR A 168 -21.33 10.46 22.68
N PRO A 169 -20.07 10.88 22.87
CA PRO A 169 -18.97 9.96 23.14
C PRO A 169 -19.14 9.12 24.41
N SER A 170 -19.72 9.66 25.48
CA SER A 170 -20.01 8.91 26.71
C SER A 170 -20.99 7.76 26.48
N GLU A 171 -21.96 7.97 25.59
CA GLU A 171 -22.89 6.93 25.13
C GLU A 171 -22.17 5.80 24.37
N PHE A 172 -21.10 6.11 23.62
CA PHE A 172 -20.30 5.08 22.96
C PHE A 172 -19.55 4.23 23.99
N VAL A 173 -18.99 4.84 25.02
CA VAL A 173 -18.39 4.10 26.15
C VAL A 173 -19.44 3.24 26.85
N ALA A 174 -20.62 3.78 27.16
CA ALA A 174 -21.69 3.03 27.81
C ALA A 174 -22.13 1.81 26.98
N PHE A 175 -22.17 1.95 25.65
CA PHE A 175 -22.41 0.84 24.74
C PHE A 175 -21.29 -0.22 24.84
N LEU A 176 -20.01 0.18 24.82
CA LEU A 176 -18.89 -0.74 25.00
C LEU A 176 -18.92 -1.46 26.36
N ASP A 177 -19.26 -0.76 27.44
CA ASP A 177 -19.42 -1.37 28.77
C ASP A 177 -20.50 -2.44 28.77
N LYS A 178 -21.62 -2.18 28.10
CA LYS A 178 -22.69 -3.17 27.93
C LYS A 178 -22.23 -4.38 27.13
N ILE A 179 -21.46 -4.19 26.06
CA ILE A 179 -20.86 -5.31 25.33
C ILE A 179 -19.89 -6.08 26.21
N ASN A 180 -19.09 -5.39 27.02
CA ASN A 180 -18.14 -6.01 27.94
C ASN A 180 -18.82 -6.90 28.99
N GLU A 181 -20.02 -6.52 29.45
CA GLU A 181 -20.87 -7.36 30.33
C GLU A 181 -21.38 -8.64 29.65
N LEU A 182 -21.38 -8.68 28.31
CA LEU A 182 -21.94 -9.79 27.51
C LEU A 182 -20.89 -10.79 27.00
N ILE A 183 -19.61 -10.42 27.00
CA ILE A 183 -18.51 -11.26 26.51
C ILE A 183 -17.70 -11.88 27.66
N GLU A 184 -16.94 -12.94 27.37
CA GLU A 184 -16.04 -13.54 28.36
C GLU A 184 -14.82 -12.62 28.60
N ASP A 185 -14.26 -12.62 29.82
CA ASP A 185 -13.17 -11.71 30.24
C ASP A 185 -11.90 -11.80 29.39
N ASP A 186 -11.68 -12.91 28.67
CA ASP A 186 -10.52 -13.15 27.80
C ASP A 186 -10.83 -12.94 26.29
N THR A 187 -12.03 -12.46 25.96
CA THR A 187 -12.45 -12.18 24.58
C THR A 187 -12.01 -10.79 24.15
N LEU A 188 -11.23 -10.71 23.07
CA LEU A 188 -10.88 -9.44 22.40
C LEU A 188 -11.76 -9.24 21.17
N LEU A 189 -12.63 -8.23 21.20
CA LEU A 189 -13.47 -7.85 20.06
C LEU A 189 -12.75 -6.87 19.13
N TYR A 190 -12.93 -7.06 17.83
CA TYR A 190 -12.33 -6.22 16.79
C TYR A 190 -13.36 -5.22 16.27
N ILE A 191 -12.96 -3.95 16.28
CA ILE A 191 -13.76 -2.82 15.87
C ILE A 191 -13.13 -2.17 14.63
N GLY A 192 -13.75 -2.34 13.48
CA GLY A 192 -13.29 -1.72 12.24
C GLY A 192 -13.73 -0.26 12.18
N VAL A 193 -12.79 0.67 12.00
CA VAL A 193 -13.08 2.11 11.81
C VAL A 193 -12.41 2.57 10.51
N HIS A 194 -13.12 3.31 9.65
CA HIS A 194 -12.57 3.77 8.39
C HIS A 194 -11.97 5.18 8.51
N ASN A 195 -10.65 5.26 8.65
CA ASN A 195 -9.88 6.45 9.09
C ASN A 195 -9.84 6.61 10.62
N LEU A 196 -9.42 5.55 11.32
CA LEU A 196 -9.35 5.49 12.78
C LEU A 196 -8.73 6.75 13.41
N SER A 197 -7.69 7.32 12.80
CA SER A 197 -6.99 8.50 13.35
C SER A 197 -7.93 9.69 13.57
N TYR A 198 -8.91 9.87 12.69
CA TYR A 198 -9.90 10.93 12.77
C TYR A 198 -10.88 10.65 13.90
N ASP A 199 -11.61 9.54 13.85
CA ASP A 199 -12.66 9.22 14.81
C ASP A 199 -12.12 8.96 16.21
N TYR A 200 -11.00 8.24 16.32
CA TYR A 200 -10.37 7.95 17.61
C TYR A 200 -9.97 9.21 18.35
N THR A 201 -9.64 10.30 17.65
CA THR A 201 -9.34 11.57 18.32
C THR A 201 -10.51 12.06 19.19
N PHE A 202 -11.76 11.86 18.76
CA PHE A 202 -12.95 12.28 19.52
C PHE A 202 -13.28 11.36 20.69
N PHE A 203 -13.12 10.04 20.52
CA PHE A 203 -13.47 9.07 21.57
C PHE A 203 -12.34 8.81 22.56
N ARG A 204 -11.09 9.02 22.15
CA ARG A 204 -9.91 8.69 22.96
C ARG A 204 -9.95 9.30 24.36
N PRO A 205 -10.33 10.57 24.57
CA PRO A 205 -10.43 11.12 25.93
C PRO A 205 -11.42 10.34 26.82
N TRP A 206 -12.59 9.99 26.28
CA TRP A 206 -13.63 9.24 26.99
C TRP A 206 -13.25 7.78 27.25
N LEU A 207 -12.58 7.15 26.28
CA LEU A 207 -12.00 5.82 26.44
C LEU A 207 -10.91 5.81 27.52
N ILE A 208 -10.07 6.84 27.57
CA ILE A 208 -9.03 6.99 28.60
C ILE A 208 -9.63 7.19 29.99
N ASP A 209 -10.67 8.02 30.11
CA ASP A 209 -11.31 8.27 31.41
C ASP A 209 -12.00 7.01 31.95
N SER A 210 -12.51 6.15 31.07
CA SER A 210 -13.29 4.97 31.45
C SER A 210 -12.43 3.71 31.66
N TYR A 211 -11.44 3.48 30.80
CA TYR A 211 -10.60 2.28 30.81
C TYR A 211 -9.13 2.54 31.20
N GLY A 212 -8.74 3.80 31.37
CA GLY A 212 -7.36 4.20 31.57
C GLY A 212 -6.56 4.29 30.27
N LYS A 213 -5.23 4.40 30.40
CA LYS A 213 -4.34 4.45 29.23
C LYS A 213 -4.52 3.16 28.41
N PRO A 214 -4.63 3.24 27.06
CA PRO A 214 -4.72 2.06 26.22
C PRO A 214 -3.57 1.07 26.45
N ASP A 215 -3.89 -0.21 26.47
CA ASP A 215 -2.92 -1.30 26.68
C ASP A 215 -1.87 -1.33 25.57
N LYS A 216 -2.32 -1.08 24.33
CA LYS A 216 -1.45 -0.91 23.16
C LYS A 216 -2.02 0.14 22.22
N GLU A 217 -1.19 1.10 21.81
CA GLU A 217 -1.47 1.96 20.65
C GLU A 217 -0.34 1.80 19.64
N PHE A 218 -0.69 1.70 18.36
CA PHE A 218 0.29 1.66 17.30
C PHE A 218 0.09 2.79 16.29
N TRP A 219 0.95 3.80 16.39
CA TRP A 219 1.01 4.94 15.48
C TRP A 219 2.21 4.80 14.55
N THR A 220 2.01 5.00 13.24
CA THR A 220 3.11 4.96 12.26
C THR A 220 3.75 6.32 12.02
N SER A 221 2.99 7.37 12.25
CA SER A 221 3.39 8.77 12.28
C SER A 221 2.34 9.54 13.09
N PRO A 222 2.60 10.81 13.46
CA PRO A 222 1.56 11.66 14.04
C PRO A 222 0.29 11.60 13.20
N HIS A 223 -0.85 11.43 13.88
CA HIS A 223 -2.19 11.31 13.27
C HIS A 223 -2.36 10.16 12.26
N LYS A 224 -1.59 9.07 12.40
CA LYS A 224 -1.76 7.81 11.64
C LYS A 224 -1.76 6.58 12.57
N CYS A 225 -2.85 6.43 13.32
CA CYS A 225 -3.15 5.27 14.16
C CYS A 225 -3.49 4.06 13.27
N ILE A 226 -2.83 2.93 13.50
CA ILE A 226 -3.21 1.66 12.87
C ILE A 226 -4.21 0.92 13.76
N TYR A 227 -3.96 0.88 15.07
CA TYR A 227 -4.88 0.29 16.04
C TYR A 227 -4.65 0.82 17.45
N ALA A 228 -5.70 0.72 18.27
CA ALA A 228 -5.67 0.93 19.71
C ALA A 228 -6.41 -0.22 20.42
N GLU A 229 -5.82 -0.74 21.48
CA GLU A 229 -6.41 -1.73 22.39
C GLU A 229 -6.80 -1.04 23.70
N VAL A 230 -8.09 -1.11 24.01
CA VAL A 230 -8.68 -0.50 25.22
C VAL A 230 -9.63 -1.53 25.84
N GLY A 231 -9.30 -2.02 27.03
CA GLY A 231 -10.06 -3.11 27.65
C GLY A 231 -10.12 -4.34 26.74
N ASN A 232 -11.33 -4.87 26.52
CA ASN A 232 -11.58 -6.03 25.67
C ASN A 232 -11.83 -5.68 24.19
N PHE A 233 -11.42 -4.48 23.75
CA PHE A 233 -11.66 -4.00 22.40
C PHE A 233 -10.36 -3.64 21.68
N ARG A 234 -10.26 -4.01 20.41
CA ARG A 234 -9.26 -3.51 19.47
C ARG A 234 -9.92 -2.71 18.36
N LEU A 235 -9.74 -1.40 18.38
CA LEU A 235 -10.09 -0.51 17.28
C LEU A 235 -8.97 -0.55 16.25
N TYR A 236 -9.29 -0.77 14.97
CA TYR A 236 -8.28 -0.82 13.89
C TYR A 236 -8.71 -0.06 12.64
N ASP A 237 -7.72 0.49 11.93
CA ASP A 237 -7.95 1.36 10.78
C ASP A 237 -8.13 0.57 9.48
N THR A 238 -9.37 0.56 8.99
CA THR A 238 -9.73 -0.09 7.72
C THR A 238 -9.32 0.75 6.50
N LEU A 239 -9.06 2.06 6.65
CA LEU A 239 -8.48 2.88 5.57
C LEU A 239 -7.03 2.47 5.31
N ILE A 240 -6.26 2.13 6.35
CA ILE A 240 -4.90 1.62 6.19
C ILE A 240 -4.90 0.17 5.67
N LEU A 241 -5.88 -0.64 6.10
CA LEU A 241 -6.11 -1.99 5.59
C LEU A 241 -6.41 -2.00 4.08
N SER A 242 -7.29 -1.12 3.62
CA SER A 242 -7.75 -1.06 2.22
C SER A 242 -6.87 -0.19 1.33
N ASN A 243 -6.24 0.84 1.90
CA ASN A 243 -5.56 1.94 1.21
C ASN A 243 -6.45 2.65 0.17
N ARG A 244 -7.76 2.76 0.47
CA ARG A 244 -8.78 3.36 -0.40
C ARG A 244 -9.89 4.00 0.44
N SER A 245 -10.56 5.03 -0.08
CA SER A 245 -11.79 5.53 0.55
C SER A 245 -12.87 4.45 0.58
N LEU A 246 -13.76 4.48 1.58
CA LEU A 246 -14.79 3.46 1.79
C LEU A 246 -15.64 3.21 0.54
N ARG A 247 -16.08 4.30 -0.12
CA ARG A 247 -16.83 4.20 -1.38
C ARG A 247 -16.03 3.48 -2.47
N LYS A 248 -14.76 3.86 -2.64
CA LYS A 248 -13.90 3.24 -3.65
C LYS A 248 -13.67 1.77 -3.31
N TRP A 249 -13.37 1.45 -2.04
CA TRP A 249 -13.21 0.09 -1.55
C TRP A 249 -14.44 -0.77 -1.80
N GLY A 250 -15.64 -0.27 -1.49
CA GLY A 250 -16.89 -0.98 -1.75
C GLY A 250 -17.12 -1.25 -3.24
N LYS A 251 -16.90 -0.26 -4.11
CA LYS A 251 -16.95 -0.46 -5.57
C LYS A 251 -15.94 -1.50 -6.04
N ASP A 252 -14.72 -1.44 -5.52
CA ASP A 252 -13.65 -2.38 -5.82
C ASP A 252 -13.83 -3.75 -5.15
N LEU A 253 -14.92 -3.99 -4.42
CA LEU A 253 -15.29 -5.30 -3.88
C LEU A 253 -16.68 -5.76 -4.37
N GLY A 254 -17.36 -4.95 -5.18
CA GLY A 254 -18.72 -5.25 -5.65
C GLY A 254 -19.75 -5.39 -4.52
N VAL A 255 -19.56 -4.69 -3.39
CA VAL A 255 -20.50 -4.77 -2.25
C VAL A 255 -21.88 -4.23 -2.63
N LYS A 256 -22.91 -4.69 -1.93
CA LYS A 256 -24.31 -4.34 -2.22
C LYS A 256 -24.61 -2.90 -1.86
N HIS A 257 -24.11 -2.45 -0.70
CA HIS A 257 -24.27 -1.10 -0.20
C HIS A 257 -22.94 -0.37 -0.36
N VAL A 258 -22.93 0.65 -1.21
CA VAL A 258 -21.75 1.48 -1.46
C VAL A 258 -21.98 2.86 -0.85
N LYS A 259 -21.02 3.33 -0.03
CA LYS A 259 -21.04 4.68 0.56
C LYS A 259 -21.43 5.72 -0.50
N ARG A 260 -22.42 6.54 -0.15
CA ARG A 260 -22.94 7.60 -1.01
C ARG A 260 -21.89 8.70 -1.21
N LEU A 261 -22.06 9.48 -2.27
CA LEU A 261 -21.24 10.67 -2.47
C LEU A 261 -21.85 11.83 -1.68
N GLU A 262 -20.99 12.58 -1.01
CA GLU A 262 -21.36 13.78 -0.28
C GLU A 262 -20.90 15.00 -1.08
N PRO A 263 -21.77 15.99 -1.31
CA PRO A 263 -21.33 17.28 -1.83
C PRO A 263 -20.29 17.89 -0.88
N LYS A 264 -19.31 18.64 -1.41
CA LYS A 264 -18.31 19.34 -0.57
C LYS A 264 -18.95 20.27 0.48
N GLN A 265 -20.18 20.73 0.25
CA GLN A 265 -20.97 21.59 1.13
C GLN A 265 -21.68 20.84 2.27
N TYR A 266 -21.70 19.50 2.24
CA TYR A 266 -22.38 18.69 3.26
C TYR A 266 -21.83 18.91 4.68
N TYR A 267 -20.56 19.33 4.79
CA TYR A 267 -19.84 19.56 6.05
C TYR A 267 -19.91 21.01 6.57
N THR A 268 -20.73 21.89 5.99
CA THR A 268 -20.78 23.32 6.41
C THR A 268 -21.85 23.62 7.45
N ALA A 269 -22.78 22.71 7.71
CA ALA A 269 -23.82 22.91 8.71
C ALA A 269 -23.29 22.62 10.12
N VAL A 270 -23.54 23.54 11.06
CA VAL A 270 -23.31 23.30 12.49
C VAL A 270 -24.52 22.57 13.06
N LEU A 271 -24.38 21.29 13.39
CA LEU A 271 -25.40 20.52 14.11
C LEU A 271 -24.89 20.10 15.49
N TYR A 272 -25.81 20.06 16.43
CA TYR A 272 -25.59 19.71 17.83
C TYR A 272 -26.11 18.30 18.13
N PRO A 273 -25.67 17.66 19.24
CA PRO A 273 -26.17 16.35 19.66
C PRO A 273 -27.69 16.29 19.88
N ASP A 274 -28.36 17.41 20.10
CA ASP A 274 -29.83 17.50 20.22
C ASP A 274 -30.52 17.98 18.92
N SER A 275 -29.76 18.21 17.84
CA SER A 275 -30.34 18.57 16.53
C SER A 275 -31.10 17.39 15.93
N GLU A 276 -32.25 17.67 15.33
CA GLU A 276 -33.09 16.67 14.66
C GLU A 276 -32.32 15.94 13.56
N LEU A 277 -32.35 14.60 13.60
CA LEU A 277 -31.81 13.77 12.53
C LEU A 277 -32.88 13.59 11.46
N THR A 278 -32.61 14.07 10.24
CA THR A 278 -33.47 13.78 9.11
C THR A 278 -33.36 12.30 8.70
N ASP A 279 -34.40 11.75 8.06
CA ASP A 279 -34.35 10.39 7.49
C ASP A 279 -33.16 10.22 6.53
N GLU A 280 -32.80 11.29 5.82
CA GLU A 280 -31.63 11.31 4.95
C GLU A 280 -30.33 11.15 5.75
N ASN A 281 -30.16 11.90 6.85
CA ASN A 281 -29.00 11.77 7.74
C ASN A 281 -28.85 10.36 8.31
N ILE A 282 -29.95 9.77 8.78
CA ILE A 282 -29.98 8.40 9.31
C ILE A 282 -29.58 7.43 8.18
N GLN A 283 -30.17 7.57 6.99
CA GLN A 283 -29.87 6.71 5.86
C GLN A 283 -28.41 6.79 5.42
N TYR A 284 -27.77 7.97 5.43
CA TYR A 284 -26.35 8.11 5.16
C TYR A 284 -25.50 7.32 6.15
N GLN A 285 -25.78 7.46 7.45
CA GLN A 285 -25.06 6.72 8.50
C GLN A 285 -25.25 5.20 8.37
N ILE A 286 -26.48 4.74 8.12
CA ILE A 286 -26.78 3.32 7.86
C ILE A 286 -25.95 2.79 6.69
N VAL A 287 -25.99 3.50 5.56
CA VAL A 287 -25.27 3.06 4.36
C VAL A 287 -23.76 3.00 4.63
N ASP A 288 -23.21 3.95 5.38
CA ASP A 288 -21.78 3.94 5.73
C ASP A 288 -21.39 2.72 6.59
N VAL A 289 -22.12 2.43 7.68
CA VAL A 289 -21.80 1.28 8.57
C VAL A 289 -21.95 -0.05 7.83
N VAL A 290 -23.02 -0.18 7.04
CA VAL A 290 -23.29 -1.41 6.28
C VAL A 290 -22.27 -1.57 5.16
N SER A 291 -21.92 -0.48 4.45
CA SER A 291 -20.87 -0.52 3.42
C SER A 291 -19.55 -0.98 4.01
N LEU A 292 -19.17 -0.49 5.19
CA LEU A 292 -17.94 -0.92 5.84
C LEU A 292 -17.98 -2.39 6.23
N GLN A 293 -19.06 -2.84 6.87
CA GLN A 293 -19.23 -4.24 7.26
C GLN A 293 -19.10 -5.17 6.04
N GLU A 294 -19.79 -4.82 4.95
CA GLU A 294 -19.70 -5.56 3.68
C GLU A 294 -18.30 -5.50 3.07
N CYS A 295 -17.60 -4.36 3.15
CA CYS A 295 -16.22 -4.23 2.67
C CYS A 295 -15.26 -5.11 3.47
N ILE A 296 -15.38 -5.16 4.79
CA ILE A 296 -14.56 -6.02 5.64
C ILE A 296 -14.80 -7.49 5.27
N ARG A 297 -16.07 -7.93 5.22
CA ARG A 297 -16.44 -9.29 4.82
C ARG A 297 -15.94 -9.65 3.43
N GLY A 298 -16.16 -8.76 2.46
CA GLY A 298 -15.69 -8.93 1.08
C GLY A 298 -14.18 -9.03 1.00
N GLN A 299 -13.44 -8.24 1.79
CA GLN A 299 -11.99 -8.29 1.86
C GLN A 299 -11.47 -9.62 2.41
N LEU A 300 -12.08 -10.12 3.50
CA LEU A 300 -11.72 -11.39 4.13
C LEU A 300 -11.96 -12.55 3.18
N LYS A 301 -13.17 -12.60 2.59
CA LYS A 301 -13.53 -13.58 1.56
C LYS A 301 -12.55 -13.58 0.39
N LEU A 302 -12.12 -12.40 -0.06
CA LEU A 302 -11.20 -12.26 -1.19
C LEU A 302 -9.76 -12.68 -0.87
N PHE A 303 -9.45 -12.97 0.40
CA PHE A 303 -8.15 -13.49 0.83
C PHE A 303 -8.24 -14.84 1.54
N ASP A 304 -9.42 -15.48 1.48
CA ASP A 304 -9.74 -16.71 2.19
C ASP A 304 -9.41 -16.63 3.69
N ASP A 305 -9.53 -15.42 4.28
CA ASP A 305 -9.39 -15.22 5.71
C ASP A 305 -10.72 -15.59 6.37
N ALA A 306 -10.68 -16.51 7.32
CA ALA A 306 -11.87 -16.89 8.08
C ALA A 306 -12.21 -15.80 9.12
N TYR A 307 -11.20 -15.10 9.62
CA TYR A 307 -11.36 -14.13 10.69
C TYR A 307 -10.48 -12.88 10.51
N ILE A 308 -10.88 -11.75 11.09
CA ILE A 308 -10.12 -10.49 10.97
C ILE A 308 -8.79 -10.45 11.67
N TRP A 309 -8.62 -11.21 12.74
CA TRP A 309 -7.30 -11.30 13.38
C TRP A 309 -6.28 -12.01 12.49
N GLU A 310 -6.71 -12.68 11.42
CA GLU A 310 -5.86 -13.25 10.37
C GLU A 310 -5.48 -12.22 9.31
N ALA A 311 -6.36 -11.22 9.10
CA ALA A 311 -6.11 -10.12 8.19
C ALA A 311 -4.89 -9.29 8.66
N PRO A 312 -3.94 -8.96 7.78
CA PRO A 312 -2.84 -8.09 8.10
C PRO A 312 -3.32 -6.67 8.40
N LEU A 313 -2.58 -5.91 9.21
CA LEU A 313 -2.94 -4.53 9.58
C LEU A 313 -2.89 -3.52 8.42
N THR A 314 -2.31 -3.88 7.27
CA THR A 314 -2.15 -2.99 6.11
C THR A 314 -2.41 -3.74 4.80
N SER A 315 -2.83 -3.03 3.76
CA SER A 315 -3.00 -3.60 2.41
C SER A 315 -1.76 -4.32 1.89
N THR A 316 -0.58 -3.74 2.10
CA THR A 316 0.71 -4.33 1.74
C THR A 316 1.09 -5.53 2.60
N GLY A 317 0.46 -5.69 3.77
CA GLY A 317 0.65 -6.83 4.66
C GLY A 317 0.19 -8.15 4.06
N TYR A 318 -0.81 -8.12 3.16
CA TYR A 318 -1.27 -9.31 2.43
C TYR A 318 -0.18 -9.84 1.50
N GLY A 319 0.42 -8.99 0.67
CA GLY A 319 1.55 -9.38 -0.16
C GLY A 319 2.74 -9.89 0.66
N ARG A 320 2.94 -9.36 1.87
CA ARG A 320 3.98 -9.83 2.80
C ARG A 320 3.67 -11.21 3.36
N ARG A 321 2.41 -11.46 3.72
CA ARG A 321 1.94 -12.75 4.23
C ARG A 321 2.12 -13.84 3.18
N ASP A 322 1.67 -13.58 1.97
CA ASP A 322 1.78 -14.54 0.86
C ASP A 322 3.25 -14.81 0.53
N MET A 323 4.06 -13.76 0.37
CA MET A 323 5.51 -13.91 0.17
C MET A 323 6.19 -14.67 1.33
N LYS A 324 5.72 -14.48 2.56
CA LYS A 324 6.22 -15.22 3.73
C LYS A 324 5.85 -16.70 3.67
N HIS A 325 4.68 -17.06 3.13
CA HIS A 325 4.31 -18.45 2.91
C HIS A 325 5.26 -19.14 1.92
N TYR A 326 5.55 -18.52 0.77
CA TYR A 326 6.56 -19.05 -0.17
C TYR A 326 7.94 -19.17 0.46
N TYR A 327 8.36 -18.14 1.21
CA TYR A 327 9.62 -18.17 1.95
C TYR A 327 9.68 -19.34 2.94
N ASP A 328 8.64 -19.55 3.76
CA ASP A 328 8.63 -20.57 4.80
C ASP A 328 8.55 -21.98 4.22
N ALA A 329 7.79 -22.18 3.15
CA ALA A 329 7.74 -23.43 2.39
C ALA A 329 9.13 -23.79 1.85
N TYR A 330 9.74 -22.88 1.09
CA TYR A 330 11.09 -23.07 0.55
C TYR A 330 12.13 -23.28 1.66
N ASN A 331 12.06 -22.51 2.75
CA ASN A 331 12.99 -22.62 3.87
C ASN A 331 12.89 -23.98 4.56
N LYS A 332 11.68 -24.55 4.67
CA LYS A 332 11.45 -25.89 5.22
C LYS A 332 11.97 -26.98 4.29
N GLU A 333 11.69 -26.89 2.99
CA GLU A 333 12.10 -27.86 1.98
C GLU A 333 13.62 -27.87 1.77
N ASN A 334 14.28 -26.71 1.90
CA ASN A 334 15.70 -26.53 1.62
C ASN A 334 16.54 -26.37 2.90
N ASN A 335 16.18 -27.03 4.00
CA ASN A 335 16.96 -27.09 5.24
C ASN A 335 17.48 -25.73 5.74
N ASN A 336 16.58 -24.74 5.86
CA ASN A 336 16.85 -23.37 6.28
C ASN A 336 17.67 -22.51 5.31
N ALA A 337 17.79 -22.88 4.04
CA ALA A 337 18.57 -22.13 3.05
C ALA A 337 18.17 -20.65 2.94
N ALA A 338 16.87 -20.34 2.86
CA ALA A 338 16.42 -18.95 2.71
C ALA A 338 16.75 -18.09 3.94
N LEU A 339 16.74 -18.67 5.14
CA LEU A 339 17.20 -17.98 6.35
C LEU A 339 18.70 -17.67 6.30
N TRP A 340 19.51 -18.64 5.88
CA TRP A 340 20.95 -18.43 5.71
C TRP A 340 21.25 -17.35 4.67
N GLU A 341 20.51 -17.32 3.56
CA GLU A 341 20.63 -16.28 2.53
C GLU A 341 20.27 -14.90 3.07
N PHE A 342 19.16 -14.76 3.78
CA PHE A 342 18.77 -13.52 4.43
C PHE A 342 19.83 -13.03 5.43
N GLN A 343 20.42 -13.93 6.21
CA GLN A 343 21.48 -13.56 7.16
C GLN A 343 22.76 -13.07 6.46
N LYS A 344 23.07 -13.58 5.26
CA LYS A 344 24.24 -13.12 4.49
C LYS A 344 24.09 -11.67 4.07
N THR A 345 22.88 -11.13 3.91
CA THR A 345 22.69 -9.73 3.53
C THR A 345 22.81 -8.75 4.70
N LYS A 346 23.16 -9.21 5.90
CA LYS A 346 23.25 -8.37 7.11
C LYS A 346 24.15 -7.15 6.93
N LEU A 347 23.56 -5.97 7.13
CA LEU A 347 24.23 -4.68 7.06
C LEU A 347 24.92 -4.31 8.38
N THR A 348 26.06 -3.64 8.28
CA THR A 348 26.65 -2.88 9.41
C THR A 348 26.02 -1.49 9.47
N PRO A 349 26.12 -0.75 10.59
CA PRO A 349 25.59 0.62 10.67
C PRO A 349 26.09 1.57 9.57
N VAL A 350 27.36 1.44 9.17
CA VAL A 350 27.93 2.21 8.06
C VAL A 350 27.29 1.81 6.74
N MET A 351 27.18 0.50 6.46
CA MET A 351 26.59 0.00 5.21
C MET A 351 25.11 0.39 5.09
N TYR A 352 24.37 0.33 6.19
CA TYR A 352 22.98 0.73 6.23
C TYR A 352 22.80 2.22 5.91
N ARG A 353 23.62 3.11 6.51
CA ARG A 353 23.59 4.55 6.16
C ARG A 353 23.87 4.79 4.68
N ARG A 354 24.92 4.18 4.14
CA ARG A 354 25.26 4.30 2.71
C ARG A 354 24.17 3.73 1.81
N ASN A 355 23.52 2.62 2.19
CA ASN A 355 22.37 2.07 1.45
C ASN A 355 21.17 3.02 1.43
N LYS A 356 20.90 3.70 2.55
CA LYS A 356 19.84 4.71 2.67
C LYS A 356 20.15 5.96 1.85
N GLU A 357 21.40 6.40 1.84
CA GLU A 357 21.84 7.55 1.03
C GLU A 357 21.82 7.25 -0.48
N ALA A 358 22.11 6.01 -0.88
CA ALA A 358 22.01 5.57 -2.27
C ALA A 358 20.57 5.36 -2.74
N PHE A 359 19.63 5.16 -1.80
CA PHE A 359 18.23 4.92 -2.13
C PHE A 359 17.58 6.19 -2.68
N LYS A 360 17.14 6.11 -3.94
CA LYS A 360 16.36 7.15 -4.62
C LYS A 360 15.06 6.53 -5.13
N GLY A 361 14.02 7.36 -5.28
CA GLY A 361 12.72 6.94 -5.81
C GLY A 361 12.70 6.76 -7.34
N GLY A 362 11.51 6.84 -7.92
CA GLY A 362 11.32 6.94 -9.37
C GLY A 362 11.97 8.20 -9.94
N TYR A 363 12.29 8.16 -11.24
CA TYR A 363 12.82 9.32 -11.95
C TYR A 363 11.65 10.12 -12.53
N VAL A 364 11.50 11.36 -12.07
CA VAL A 364 10.49 12.30 -12.55
C VAL A 364 11.20 13.57 -12.98
N HIS A 365 11.00 13.99 -14.22
CA HIS A 365 11.60 15.20 -14.76
C HIS A 365 10.91 15.60 -16.07
N GLY A 366 10.89 16.90 -16.36
CA GLY A 366 10.44 17.47 -17.63
C GLY A 366 11.53 18.36 -18.19
N ASN A 367 11.64 18.38 -19.52
CA ASN A 367 12.67 19.11 -20.24
C ASN A 367 12.63 20.61 -19.92
N GLY A 368 13.68 21.15 -19.28
CA GLY A 368 13.75 22.55 -18.87
C GLY A 368 13.42 23.57 -19.96
N ASP A 369 13.75 23.28 -21.22
CA ASP A 369 13.47 24.14 -22.37
C ASP A 369 11.97 24.33 -22.65
N PHE A 370 11.14 23.42 -22.14
CA PHE A 370 9.69 23.40 -22.33
C PHE A 370 8.92 23.75 -21.05
N PHE A 371 9.62 24.12 -19.98
CA PHE A 371 9.00 24.50 -18.71
C PHE A 371 8.00 25.63 -18.90
N ASN A 372 6.78 25.45 -18.35
CA ASN A 372 5.72 26.46 -18.38
C ASN A 372 5.41 26.95 -19.82
N GLN A 373 5.61 26.08 -20.82
CA GLN A 373 5.26 26.32 -22.22
C GLN A 373 4.25 25.27 -22.68
N THR A 374 3.33 25.69 -23.55
CA THR A 374 2.34 24.79 -24.15
C THR A 374 2.89 24.26 -25.45
N LEU A 375 3.28 23.00 -25.44
CA LEU A 375 3.83 22.28 -26.59
C LEU A 375 2.68 21.83 -27.47
N GLN A 376 2.65 22.32 -28.71
CA GLN A 376 1.64 21.97 -29.69
C GLN A 376 2.18 20.90 -30.64
N SER A 377 1.43 19.81 -30.81
CA SER A 377 1.79 18.73 -31.71
C SER A 377 0.92 18.77 -32.97
N LYS A 378 1.55 18.69 -34.15
CA LYS A 378 0.82 18.65 -35.42
C LYS A 378 0.19 17.27 -35.60
N ASN A 379 -1.12 17.21 -35.88
CA ASN A 379 -1.86 15.99 -36.15
C ASN A 379 -1.76 14.91 -35.04
N GLY A 380 -1.66 15.30 -33.76
CA GLY A 380 -1.64 14.35 -32.64
C GLY A 380 -0.37 13.49 -32.59
N LYS A 381 0.77 14.05 -33.05
CA LYS A 381 2.09 13.41 -33.00
C LYS A 381 2.71 13.34 -31.60
N GLY A 382 2.14 14.05 -30.63
CA GLY A 382 2.48 13.86 -29.21
C GLY A 382 1.99 12.49 -28.75
N LYS A 383 2.85 11.75 -28.05
CA LYS A 383 2.59 10.39 -27.59
C LYS A 383 2.98 10.22 -26.13
N HIS A 384 2.40 9.20 -25.52
CA HIS A 384 2.65 8.76 -24.16
C HIS A 384 2.87 7.25 -24.16
N ALA A 385 3.79 6.76 -23.33
CA ALA A 385 4.05 5.34 -23.20
C ALA A 385 4.50 4.97 -21.78
N ASP A 386 4.12 3.76 -21.37
CA ASP A 386 4.27 3.24 -20.01
C ASP A 386 4.98 1.88 -20.00
N PHE A 387 5.87 1.66 -19.02
CA PHE A 387 6.43 0.33 -18.80
C PHE A 387 5.39 -0.62 -18.20
N ARG A 388 5.26 -1.82 -18.77
CA ARG A 388 4.39 -2.86 -18.22
C ARG A 388 4.97 -3.38 -16.89
N SER A 389 4.38 -2.96 -15.78
CA SER A 389 4.74 -3.42 -14.43
C SER A 389 6.25 -3.22 -14.16
N HIS A 390 6.73 -1.99 -14.27
CA HIS A 390 8.15 -1.65 -14.30
C HIS A 390 8.96 -2.26 -13.14
N TYR A 391 8.60 -1.98 -11.89
CA TYR A 391 9.34 -2.53 -10.73
C TYR A 391 9.27 -4.06 -10.61
N PRO A 392 8.12 -4.74 -10.78
CA PRO A 392 8.06 -6.19 -10.91
C PRO A 392 8.98 -6.76 -12.01
N THR A 393 9.03 -6.11 -13.18
CA THR A 393 9.96 -6.50 -14.24
C THR A 393 11.41 -6.42 -13.78
N GLN A 394 11.82 -5.32 -13.13
CA GLN A 394 13.20 -5.21 -12.63
C GLN A 394 13.53 -6.32 -11.61
N LEU A 395 12.63 -6.59 -10.66
CA LEU A 395 12.76 -7.68 -9.68
C LEU A 395 13.00 -9.05 -10.36
N ARG A 396 12.38 -9.27 -11.52
CA ARG A 396 12.42 -10.53 -12.26
C ARG A 396 13.68 -10.73 -13.09
N ILE A 397 14.16 -9.67 -13.75
CA ILE A 397 15.16 -9.79 -14.81
C ILE A 397 16.56 -9.32 -14.41
N ARG A 398 16.69 -8.64 -13.26
CA ARG A 398 17.95 -8.04 -12.81
C ARG A 398 18.62 -8.85 -11.71
N LYS A 399 19.91 -8.56 -11.49
CA LYS A 399 20.71 -9.15 -10.43
C LYS A 399 20.80 -8.21 -9.24
N TYR A 400 20.89 -8.79 -8.05
CA TYR A 400 20.79 -8.10 -6.78
C TYR A 400 21.92 -8.54 -5.84
N PRO A 401 22.21 -7.75 -4.78
CA PRO A 401 23.13 -8.18 -3.75
C PRO A 401 22.58 -9.43 -3.05
N ARG A 402 23.23 -10.59 -3.27
CA ARG A 402 22.91 -11.89 -2.65
C ARG A 402 23.93 -12.32 -1.58
N GLY A 403 24.91 -11.47 -1.32
CA GLY A 403 25.94 -11.69 -0.29
C GLY A 403 26.12 -10.49 0.65
N LYS A 404 27.06 -10.64 1.58
CA LYS A 404 27.41 -9.57 2.52
C LYS A 404 28.20 -8.48 1.79
N PHE A 405 27.79 -7.23 1.97
CA PHE A 405 28.63 -6.12 1.53
C PHE A 405 29.98 -6.16 2.27
N PHE A 406 31.06 -6.00 1.53
CA PHE A 406 32.40 -5.79 2.07
C PHE A 406 33.03 -4.55 1.46
N LYS A 407 33.94 -3.91 2.19
CA LYS A 407 34.66 -2.75 1.67
C LYS A 407 35.67 -3.23 0.63
N ARG A 408 35.62 -2.64 -0.55
CA ARG A 408 36.54 -2.92 -1.65
C ARG A 408 37.41 -1.70 -1.88
N HIS A 409 38.72 -1.92 -1.96
CA HIS A 409 39.64 -0.87 -2.41
C HIS A 409 39.58 -0.80 -3.94
N ILE A 410 39.28 0.39 -4.47
CA ILE A 410 39.19 0.63 -5.91
C ILE A 410 40.10 1.80 -6.26
N ASN A 411 40.99 1.57 -7.22
CA ASN A 411 41.93 2.58 -7.71
C ASN A 411 41.37 3.35 -8.91
N LYS A 412 40.66 2.66 -9.81
CA LYS A 412 40.04 3.26 -11.00
C LYS A 412 38.53 3.04 -10.94
N ILE A 413 37.77 4.08 -11.24
CA ILE A 413 36.30 4.03 -11.29
C ILE A 413 35.82 2.90 -12.22
N SER A 414 36.50 2.68 -13.34
CA SER A 414 36.18 1.58 -14.27
C SER A 414 36.32 0.18 -13.67
N ASP A 415 37.04 0.01 -12.56
CA ASP A 415 37.15 -1.29 -11.88
C ASP A 415 35.86 -1.67 -11.12
N ILE A 416 34.92 -0.73 -10.92
CA ILE A 416 33.62 -0.99 -10.27
C ILE A 416 32.83 -2.04 -11.05
N TRP A 417 32.88 -2.02 -12.39
CA TRP A 417 32.07 -2.87 -13.27
C TRP A 417 32.79 -4.12 -13.82
N LYS A 418 34.02 -4.42 -13.36
CA LYS A 418 34.83 -5.51 -13.94
C LYS A 418 34.48 -6.92 -13.46
N GLU A 419 33.55 -7.06 -12.51
CA GLU A 419 33.20 -8.33 -11.88
C GLU A 419 31.68 -8.50 -11.84
N ASN A 420 31.19 -9.74 -11.70
CA ASN A 420 29.76 -10.04 -11.47
C ASN A 420 29.37 -9.66 -10.03
N LYS A 421 29.40 -8.37 -9.73
CA LYS A 421 29.14 -7.79 -8.41
C LYS A 421 28.33 -6.52 -8.57
N VAL A 422 27.65 -6.16 -7.49
CA VAL A 422 26.95 -4.90 -7.33
C VAL A 422 27.63 -4.05 -6.29
N SER A 423 27.61 -2.73 -6.44
CA SER A 423 28.33 -1.83 -5.54
C SER A 423 27.50 -0.62 -5.11
N ILE A 424 27.74 -0.17 -3.88
CA ILE A 424 27.33 1.13 -3.38
C ILE A 424 28.60 1.94 -3.14
N VAL A 425 28.70 3.10 -3.77
CA VAL A 425 29.92 3.88 -3.87
C VAL A 425 29.66 5.30 -3.41
N THR A 426 30.42 5.75 -2.41
CA THR A 426 30.48 7.16 -2.02
C THR A 426 31.62 7.84 -2.77
N LEU A 427 31.29 8.84 -3.57
CA LEU A 427 32.22 9.67 -4.32
C LEU A 427 32.32 11.05 -3.70
N ILE A 428 33.50 11.65 -3.77
CA ILE A 428 33.71 13.09 -3.59
C ILE A 428 33.86 13.67 -4.99
N LEU A 429 32.93 14.56 -5.35
CA LEU A 429 32.86 15.23 -6.64
C LEU A 429 33.28 16.68 -6.46
N GLU A 430 34.10 17.19 -7.37
CA GLU A 430 34.51 18.59 -7.44
C GLU A 430 34.14 19.18 -8.80
N ASP A 431 33.48 20.34 -8.78
CA ASP A 431 33.07 21.13 -9.95
C ASP A 431 32.48 20.27 -11.09
N GLY A 432 31.18 19.92 -10.98
CA GLY A 432 30.49 19.09 -11.97
C GLY A 432 29.68 19.91 -12.96
N GLU A 433 29.61 19.49 -14.21
CA GLU A 433 28.78 20.09 -15.26
C GLU A 433 28.36 19.04 -16.30
N LEU A 434 27.21 19.23 -16.94
CA LEU A 434 26.78 18.38 -18.04
C LEU A 434 27.81 18.40 -19.18
N LYS A 435 27.98 17.24 -19.82
CA LYS A 435 28.80 17.12 -21.03
C LYS A 435 28.12 17.69 -22.27
N ASP A 436 26.79 17.60 -22.29
CA ASP A 436 25.93 18.08 -23.36
C ASP A 436 24.84 18.96 -22.74
N HIS A 437 24.82 20.24 -23.10
CA HIS A 437 23.87 21.21 -22.55
C HIS A 437 22.44 21.00 -23.05
N ASN A 438 22.26 20.23 -24.13
CA ASN A 438 20.95 19.87 -24.65
C ASN A 438 20.34 18.65 -23.95
N ASN A 439 21.00 18.08 -22.93
CA ASN A 439 20.46 16.91 -22.22
C ASN A 439 19.15 17.30 -21.50
N PRO A 440 17.99 16.76 -21.93
CA PRO A 440 16.70 17.13 -21.35
C PRO A 440 16.35 16.31 -20.11
N VAL A 441 17.24 15.41 -19.66
CA VAL A 441 17.05 14.49 -18.53
C VAL A 441 18.23 14.46 -17.54
N PRO A 442 18.74 15.62 -17.06
CA PRO A 442 19.82 15.66 -16.07
C PRO A 442 19.52 14.82 -14.81
N PHE A 443 20.49 14.01 -14.39
CA PHE A 443 20.28 13.05 -13.31
C PHE A 443 20.48 13.63 -11.89
N LEU A 444 21.49 14.50 -11.69
CA LEU A 444 21.85 14.98 -10.34
C LEU A 444 20.73 15.85 -9.74
N MET A 445 20.27 15.51 -8.54
CA MET A 445 19.25 16.28 -7.83
C MET A 445 19.90 17.37 -6.97
N ILE A 446 19.34 18.58 -7.01
CA ILE A 446 19.81 19.71 -6.21
C ILE A 446 19.78 19.37 -4.72
N SER A 447 18.69 18.74 -4.26
CA SER A 447 18.52 18.38 -2.84
C SER A 447 19.59 17.42 -2.32
N ASP A 448 20.19 16.59 -3.18
CA ASP A 448 21.32 15.74 -2.80
C ASP A 448 22.61 16.55 -2.67
N LEU A 449 22.83 17.53 -3.55
CA LEU A 449 24.00 18.41 -3.51
C LEU A 449 23.99 19.31 -2.27
N GLU A 450 22.82 19.86 -1.92
CA GLU A 450 22.62 20.72 -0.76
C GLU A 450 22.78 19.95 0.56
N LYS A 451 22.28 18.70 0.62
CA LYS A 451 22.40 17.87 1.83
C LYS A 451 23.80 17.28 2.00
N GLY A 452 24.40 16.84 0.89
CA GLY A 452 25.64 16.07 0.87
C GLY A 452 25.59 14.81 1.74
N VAL A 453 26.72 14.12 1.80
CA VAL A 453 26.92 12.95 2.65
C VAL A 453 27.99 13.22 3.68
N GLU A 454 27.75 12.77 4.91
CA GLU A 454 28.75 12.77 5.96
C GLU A 454 29.87 11.76 5.66
N ILE A 455 31.10 12.27 5.66
CA ILE A 455 32.34 11.51 5.53
C ILE A 455 33.24 11.79 6.74
N ARG A 456 34.26 10.94 6.93
CA ARG A 456 35.29 11.14 7.95
C ARG A 456 36.65 11.38 7.32
N SER A 457 37.37 12.36 7.84
CA SER A 457 38.75 12.64 7.49
C SER A 457 39.68 11.51 7.94
N LYS A 458 40.95 11.56 7.52
CA LYS A 458 41.99 10.64 8.02
C LYS A 458 42.22 10.76 9.53
N SER A 459 41.98 11.94 10.12
CA SER A 459 42.08 12.17 11.57
C SER A 459 40.82 11.77 12.34
N GLY A 460 39.78 11.28 11.66
CA GLY A 460 38.53 10.81 12.27
C GLY A 460 37.45 11.89 12.42
N GLU A 461 37.76 13.14 12.07
CA GLU A 461 36.85 14.27 12.09
C GLU A 461 35.69 14.07 11.10
N VAL A 462 34.49 14.43 11.54
CA VAL A 462 33.27 14.37 10.72
C VAL A 462 33.23 15.60 9.80
N ILE A 463 33.11 15.36 8.50
CA ILE A 463 33.00 16.41 7.48
C ILE A 463 31.74 16.15 6.66
N ARG A 464 30.97 17.19 6.39
CA ARG A 464 29.79 17.14 5.51
C ARG A 464 29.97 18.13 4.35
N PRO A 465 30.78 17.78 3.34
CA PRO A 465 30.93 18.63 2.16
C PRO A 465 29.60 18.66 1.41
N HIS A 466 29.08 19.87 1.19
CA HIS A 466 27.84 20.15 0.47
C HIS A 466 28.01 21.41 -0.36
N ILE A 467 27.14 21.58 -1.34
CA ILE A 467 27.13 22.76 -2.21
C ILE A 467 26.07 23.74 -1.73
N LEU A 468 26.39 25.03 -1.72
CA LEU A 468 25.41 26.06 -1.39
C LEU A 468 24.48 26.30 -2.59
N PRO A 469 23.20 26.65 -2.36
CA PRO A 469 22.22 26.91 -3.41
C PRO A 469 22.70 27.77 -4.58
N LYS A 470 23.41 28.86 -4.27
CA LYS A 470 23.95 29.85 -5.22
C LYS A 470 25.05 29.33 -6.15
N ASP A 471 25.69 28.23 -5.77
CA ASP A 471 26.81 27.64 -6.51
C ASP A 471 26.33 26.53 -7.47
N ILE A 472 25.01 26.44 -7.72
CA ILE A 472 24.36 25.41 -8.54
C ILE A 472 23.60 26.08 -9.68
N VAL A 473 23.85 25.64 -10.92
CA VAL A 473 23.01 25.93 -12.08
C VAL A 473 21.86 24.91 -12.12
N ARG A 474 20.63 25.40 -12.16
CA ARG A 474 19.42 24.64 -11.83
C ARG A 474 18.53 24.41 -13.06
N ASP A 475 17.89 23.26 -13.09
CA ASP A 475 16.78 22.96 -14.00
C ASP A 475 15.75 22.07 -13.27
N ASN A 476 14.61 22.65 -12.89
CA ASN A 476 13.45 21.92 -12.36
C ASN A 476 13.81 20.85 -11.30
N GLY A 477 14.61 21.24 -10.29
CA GLY A 477 15.08 20.36 -9.20
C GLY A 477 16.35 19.55 -9.52
N ARG A 478 16.89 19.65 -10.74
CA ARG A 478 18.13 19.02 -11.21
C ARG A 478 19.27 20.03 -11.34
N ALA A 479 20.50 19.54 -11.22
CA ALA A 479 21.70 20.35 -11.34
C ALA A 479 22.31 20.19 -12.74
N LEU A 480 22.37 21.28 -13.51
CA LEU A 480 23.08 21.31 -14.79
C LEU A 480 24.59 21.47 -14.57
N ALA A 481 24.97 22.25 -13.55
CA ALA A 481 26.35 22.41 -13.10
C ALA A 481 26.41 22.81 -11.62
N PHE A 482 27.56 22.62 -10.98
CA PHE A 482 27.83 23.13 -9.64
C PHE A 482 29.32 23.46 -9.46
N LYS A 483 29.63 24.37 -8.52
CA LYS A 483 30.99 24.69 -8.08
C LYS A 483 31.21 24.30 -6.61
N GLY A 484 32.39 23.80 -6.29
CA GLY A 484 32.78 23.33 -4.96
C GLY A 484 32.86 21.80 -4.86
N LYS A 485 32.86 21.30 -3.62
CA LYS A 485 33.03 19.87 -3.31
C LYS A 485 31.83 19.30 -2.58
N VAL A 486 31.38 18.13 -3.01
CA VAL A 486 30.29 17.39 -2.38
C VAL A 486 30.61 15.91 -2.29
N ALA A 487 30.18 15.26 -1.23
CA ALA A 487 30.20 13.81 -1.12
C ALA A 487 28.79 13.26 -1.38
N LEU A 488 28.66 12.30 -2.30
CA LEU A 488 27.39 11.66 -2.65
C LEU A 488 27.56 10.14 -2.71
N THR A 489 26.51 9.41 -2.37
CA THR A 489 26.48 7.93 -2.44
C THR A 489 25.55 7.47 -3.55
N PHE A 490 26.03 6.56 -4.39
CA PHE A 490 25.32 6.02 -5.56
C PHE A 490 25.40 4.49 -5.58
N THR A 491 24.45 3.84 -6.25
CA THR A 491 24.67 2.48 -6.75
C THR A 491 25.58 2.51 -7.98
N ASP A 492 26.25 1.39 -8.29
CA ASP A 492 27.02 1.24 -9.53
C ASP A 492 26.17 1.40 -10.81
N ILE A 493 24.87 1.16 -10.68
CA ILE A 493 23.87 1.36 -11.73
C ILE A 493 23.66 2.86 -11.96
N ASP A 494 23.41 3.64 -10.89
CA ASP A 494 23.27 5.11 -10.99
C ASP A 494 24.56 5.76 -11.50
N LEU A 495 25.73 5.24 -11.12
CA LEU A 495 27.01 5.73 -11.61
C LEU A 495 27.15 5.66 -13.13
N SER A 496 26.49 4.69 -13.78
CA SER A 496 26.51 4.61 -15.25
C SER A 496 25.90 5.86 -15.89
N ILE A 497 24.82 6.41 -15.31
CA ILE A 497 24.20 7.65 -15.78
C ILE A 497 25.09 8.84 -15.43
N ILE A 498 25.55 8.93 -14.18
CA ILE A 498 26.39 10.06 -13.72
C ILE A 498 27.61 10.26 -14.61
N PHE A 499 28.32 9.19 -14.94
CA PHE A 499 29.51 9.27 -15.77
C PHE A 499 29.20 9.31 -17.27
N ASP A 500 27.98 9.03 -17.69
CA ASP A 500 27.53 9.29 -19.07
C ASP A 500 27.25 10.77 -19.26
N GLU A 501 26.54 11.40 -18.31
CA GLU A 501 26.02 12.77 -18.42
C GLU A 501 26.98 13.87 -17.98
N TYR A 502 27.76 13.65 -16.92
CA TYR A 502 28.53 14.72 -16.28
C TYR A 502 30.03 14.56 -16.51
N LYS A 503 30.70 15.71 -16.64
CA LYS A 503 32.15 15.85 -16.46
C LYS A 503 32.39 16.54 -15.12
N PHE A 504 33.48 16.17 -14.46
CA PHE A 504 33.89 16.72 -13.18
C PHE A 504 35.35 17.13 -13.26
N LYS A 505 35.72 18.20 -12.55
CA LYS A 505 37.13 18.59 -12.41
C LYS A 505 37.92 17.53 -11.66
N SER A 506 37.36 16.98 -10.58
CA SER A 506 37.96 15.85 -9.89
C SER A 506 36.90 14.91 -9.31
N VAL A 507 37.23 13.61 -9.29
CA VAL A 507 36.41 12.55 -8.70
C VAL A 507 37.29 11.67 -7.84
N SER A 508 36.92 11.50 -6.58
CA SER A 508 37.64 10.63 -5.65
C SER A 508 36.68 9.61 -5.03
N ILE A 509 37.08 8.34 -4.99
CA ILE A 509 36.31 7.29 -4.31
C ILE A 509 36.60 7.37 -2.82
N TYR A 510 35.60 7.74 -2.02
CA TYR A 510 35.71 7.75 -0.56
C TYR A 510 35.51 6.34 0.01
N LEU A 511 34.49 5.64 -0.48
CA LEU A 511 34.11 4.30 -0.01
C LEU A 511 33.47 3.54 -1.15
N CYS A 512 33.92 2.31 -1.39
CA CYS A 512 33.21 1.35 -2.22
C CYS A 512 32.85 0.13 -1.37
N MET A 513 31.56 -0.20 -1.35
CA MET A 513 31.05 -1.41 -0.74
C MET A 513 30.51 -2.30 -1.85
N THR A 514 30.93 -3.55 -1.89
CA THR A 514 30.57 -4.48 -2.96
C THR A 514 29.99 -5.76 -2.37
N ALA A 515 29.03 -6.37 -3.09
CA ALA A 515 28.49 -7.69 -2.80
C ALA A 515 28.37 -8.50 -4.10
N ASP A 516 28.35 -9.83 -3.99
CA ASP A 516 28.10 -10.71 -5.13
C ASP A 516 26.68 -10.49 -5.70
N ALA A 517 26.60 -10.49 -7.04
CA ALA A 517 25.38 -10.20 -7.78
C ALA A 517 24.74 -11.47 -8.33
N ASP A 518 23.49 -11.71 -7.99
CA ASP A 518 22.72 -12.84 -8.51
C ASP A 518 21.21 -12.53 -8.52
N TYR A 519 20.40 -13.31 -9.23
CA TYR A 519 18.93 -13.13 -9.27
C TYR A 519 18.32 -13.26 -7.87
N LEU A 520 17.07 -12.80 -7.71
CA LEU A 520 16.33 -13.01 -6.46
C LEU A 520 16.05 -14.50 -6.20
N PRO A 521 15.82 -14.90 -4.93
CA PRO A 521 15.59 -16.31 -4.61
C PRO A 521 14.35 -16.86 -5.31
N GLU A 522 14.36 -18.17 -5.57
CA GLU A 522 13.26 -18.88 -6.24
C GLU A 522 11.90 -18.60 -5.58
N TRP A 523 11.81 -18.72 -4.25
CA TRP A 523 10.59 -18.41 -3.50
C TRP A 523 10.05 -16.99 -3.72
N PHE A 524 10.94 -16.02 -4.01
CA PHE A 524 10.52 -14.65 -4.31
C PHE A 524 9.97 -14.56 -5.73
N ILE A 525 10.68 -15.18 -6.68
CA ILE A 525 10.32 -15.19 -8.09
C ILE A 525 8.99 -15.93 -8.30
N GLU A 526 8.78 -17.07 -7.65
CA GLU A 526 7.52 -17.84 -7.74
C GLU A 526 6.31 -17.04 -7.28
N CYS A 527 6.40 -16.39 -6.13
CA CYS A 527 5.33 -15.53 -5.62
C CYS A 527 5.01 -14.38 -6.58
N MET A 528 6.04 -13.78 -7.18
CA MET A 528 5.87 -12.71 -8.15
C MET A 528 5.29 -13.21 -9.49
N ASP A 529 5.78 -14.33 -10.01
CA ASP A 529 5.28 -14.97 -11.23
C ASP A 529 3.81 -15.41 -11.03
N TYR A 530 3.43 -15.86 -9.84
CA TYR A 530 2.04 -16.14 -9.46
C TYR A 530 1.14 -14.90 -9.59
N TYR A 531 1.51 -13.78 -8.96
CA TYR A 531 0.70 -12.55 -9.07
C TYR A 531 0.69 -11.96 -10.48
N PHE A 532 1.78 -12.08 -11.23
CA PHE A 532 1.84 -11.61 -12.60
C PHE A 532 0.94 -12.43 -13.52
N LYS A 533 0.96 -13.77 -13.38
CA LYS A 533 0.03 -14.67 -14.07
C LYS A 533 -1.42 -14.33 -13.73
N LEU A 534 -1.75 -14.22 -12.44
CA LEU A 534 -3.11 -13.93 -12.00
C LEU A 534 -3.61 -12.57 -12.51
N LYS A 535 -2.75 -11.55 -12.52
CA LYS A 535 -3.05 -10.24 -13.14
C LYS A 535 -3.40 -10.40 -14.63
N SER A 536 -2.63 -11.19 -15.37
CA SER A 536 -2.86 -11.44 -16.79
C SER A 536 -4.14 -12.22 -17.05
N ASP A 537 -4.40 -13.27 -16.27
CA ASP A 537 -5.63 -14.07 -16.35
C ASP A 537 -6.87 -13.19 -16.08
N LEU A 538 -6.82 -12.34 -15.04
CA LEU A 538 -7.90 -11.42 -14.71
C LEU A 538 -8.12 -10.36 -15.79
N LYS A 539 -7.07 -9.83 -16.42
CA LYS A 539 -7.19 -8.89 -17.54
C LYS A 539 -7.91 -9.53 -18.73
N ASP A 540 -7.56 -10.77 -19.06
CA ASP A 540 -8.22 -11.54 -20.13
C ASP A 540 -9.68 -11.90 -19.75
N ARG A 541 -9.98 -12.16 -18.47
CA ARG A 541 -11.34 -12.38 -17.96
C ARG A 541 -12.22 -11.13 -18.08
N VAL A 542 -11.73 -9.97 -17.64
CA VAL A 542 -12.45 -8.69 -17.76
C VAL A 542 -12.78 -8.38 -19.23
N ALA A 543 -11.81 -8.55 -20.12
CA ALA A 543 -12.02 -8.33 -21.55
C ALA A 543 -13.12 -9.25 -22.11
N TYR A 544 -13.08 -10.54 -21.77
CA TYR A 544 -14.08 -11.52 -22.18
C TYR A 544 -15.48 -11.18 -21.65
N LEU A 545 -15.62 -10.83 -20.36
CA LEU A 545 -16.92 -10.48 -19.76
C LEU A 545 -17.55 -9.25 -20.43
N LYS A 546 -16.73 -8.24 -20.78
CA LYS A 546 -17.18 -7.07 -21.55
C LYS A 546 -17.61 -7.44 -22.97
N GLU A 547 -16.87 -8.34 -23.63
CA GLU A 547 -17.18 -8.81 -24.98
C GLU A 547 -18.55 -9.52 -25.04
N ILE A 548 -18.82 -10.41 -24.07
CA ILE A 548 -20.10 -11.14 -24.01
C ILE A 548 -21.25 -10.34 -23.38
N LYS A 549 -21.00 -9.07 -23.00
CA LYS A 549 -21.96 -8.21 -22.27
C LYS A 549 -22.54 -8.92 -21.04
N ALA A 550 -21.66 -9.53 -20.25
CA ALA A 550 -22.02 -10.15 -18.98
C ALA A 550 -22.71 -9.11 -18.07
N PRO A 551 -23.51 -9.57 -17.08
CA PRO A 551 -24.09 -8.66 -16.10
C PRO A 551 -23.02 -7.76 -15.44
N ASP A 552 -23.35 -6.48 -15.23
CA ASP A 552 -22.39 -5.49 -14.73
C ASP A 552 -21.70 -5.92 -13.43
N TYR A 553 -22.40 -6.64 -12.55
CA TYR A 553 -21.83 -7.11 -11.27
C TYR A 553 -20.65 -8.08 -11.48
N GLU A 554 -20.67 -8.93 -12.51
CA GLU A 554 -19.56 -9.84 -12.80
C GLU A 554 -18.34 -9.10 -13.37
N ILE A 555 -18.58 -8.08 -14.19
CA ILE A 555 -17.53 -7.23 -14.74
C ILE A 555 -16.85 -6.45 -13.61
N ILE A 556 -17.65 -5.85 -12.73
CA ILE A 556 -17.17 -5.09 -11.58
C ILE A 556 -16.32 -5.98 -10.65
N ASP A 557 -16.78 -7.20 -10.33
CA ASP A 557 -16.04 -8.16 -9.50
C ASP A 557 -14.68 -8.57 -10.11
N ALA A 558 -14.65 -8.81 -11.43
CA ALA A 558 -13.41 -9.14 -12.12
C ALA A 558 -12.44 -7.94 -12.17
N GLU A 559 -12.94 -6.72 -12.40
CA GLU A 559 -12.14 -5.48 -12.39
C GLU A 559 -11.59 -5.17 -11.00
N ALA A 560 -12.41 -5.33 -9.97
CA ALA A 560 -12.08 -5.26 -8.55
C ALA A 560 -10.86 -6.14 -8.22
N SER A 561 -10.96 -7.43 -8.56
CA SER A 561 -9.90 -8.42 -8.39
C SER A 561 -8.62 -8.01 -9.14
N LEU A 562 -8.75 -7.55 -10.39
CA LEU A 562 -7.61 -7.12 -11.21
C LEU A 562 -6.82 -5.97 -10.58
N ILE A 563 -7.52 -4.91 -10.12
CA ILE A 563 -6.86 -3.75 -9.50
C ILE A 563 -6.14 -4.19 -8.22
N LYS A 564 -6.75 -5.07 -7.43
CA LYS A 564 -6.15 -5.59 -6.20
C LYS A 564 -4.86 -6.37 -6.47
N ILE A 565 -4.89 -7.33 -7.40
CA ILE A 565 -3.69 -8.10 -7.76
C ILE A 565 -2.60 -7.19 -8.35
N LYS A 566 -2.97 -6.19 -9.16
CA LYS A 566 -2.03 -5.17 -9.65
C LYS A 566 -1.34 -4.44 -8.48
N ASN A 567 -2.10 -4.07 -7.44
CA ASN A 567 -1.55 -3.40 -6.25
C ASN A 567 -0.64 -4.32 -5.42
N LEU A 568 -0.99 -5.61 -5.24
CA LEU A 568 -0.14 -6.57 -4.53
C LEU A 568 1.19 -6.81 -5.26
N LEU A 569 1.13 -7.00 -6.58
CA LEU A 569 2.31 -7.16 -7.43
C LEU A 569 3.25 -5.95 -7.32
N ASN A 570 2.71 -4.74 -7.41
CA ASN A 570 3.49 -3.50 -7.23
C ASN A 570 3.98 -3.34 -5.78
N GLY A 571 3.22 -3.84 -4.81
CA GLY A 571 3.57 -3.84 -3.38
C GLY A 571 4.79 -4.67 -3.04
N LEU A 572 5.14 -5.69 -3.84
CA LEU A 572 6.32 -6.54 -3.63
C LEU A 572 7.62 -5.73 -3.50
N TYR A 573 7.80 -4.75 -4.38
CA TYR A 573 8.93 -3.82 -4.30
C TYR A 573 8.89 -2.99 -3.01
N GLY A 574 7.73 -2.46 -2.63
CA GLY A 574 7.58 -1.61 -1.44
C GLY A 574 8.00 -2.33 -0.15
N MET A 575 7.77 -3.64 -0.09
CA MET A 575 8.24 -4.47 1.03
C MET A 575 9.76 -4.56 1.11
N CYS A 576 10.44 -4.64 -0.04
CA CYS A 576 11.91 -4.61 -0.13
C CYS A 576 12.48 -3.21 0.14
N ALA A 577 11.72 -2.14 -0.03
CA ALA A 577 12.16 -0.76 0.23
C ALA A 577 11.80 -0.25 1.64
N THR A 578 11.20 -1.09 2.48
CA THR A 578 10.75 -0.69 3.82
C THR A 578 11.94 -0.38 4.74
N ASP A 579 11.88 0.75 5.43
CA ASP A 579 12.94 1.15 6.35
C ASP A 579 13.05 0.22 7.57
N ILE A 580 14.29 -0.16 7.92
CA ILE A 580 14.57 -0.97 9.11
C ILE A 580 14.34 -0.14 10.38
N ILE A 581 14.83 1.10 10.39
CA ILE A 581 14.75 1.97 11.55
C ILE A 581 13.48 2.81 11.39
N LYS A 582 12.49 2.53 12.23
CA LYS A 582 11.25 3.30 12.29
C LYS A 582 11.20 4.08 13.59
N PRO A 583 10.77 5.36 13.57
CA PRO A 583 10.50 6.07 14.80
C PRO A 583 9.36 5.40 15.57
N GLN A 584 9.39 5.51 16.89
CA GLN A 584 8.21 5.27 17.71
C GLN A 584 7.42 6.57 17.80
N THR A 585 6.17 6.54 17.33
CA THR A 585 5.24 7.64 17.53
C THR A 585 4.40 7.35 18.76
N ILE A 586 4.46 8.24 19.74
CA ILE A 586 3.76 8.10 21.02
C ILE A 586 2.87 9.32 21.18
N ALA A 587 1.58 9.09 21.46
CA ALA A 587 0.65 10.12 21.90
C ALA A 587 0.61 10.13 23.44
N ASP A 588 0.59 11.32 24.05
CA ASP A 588 0.35 11.47 25.48
C ASP A 588 -1.14 11.24 25.83
N LEU A 589 -1.52 11.45 27.08
CA LEU A 589 -2.92 11.24 27.52
C LEU A 589 -3.90 12.26 26.92
N GLU A 590 -3.41 13.44 26.50
CA GLU A 590 -4.23 14.51 25.93
C GLU A 590 -4.32 14.39 24.40
N GLY A 591 -3.53 13.50 23.80
CA GLY A 591 -3.50 13.25 22.36
C GLY A 591 -2.44 14.05 21.61
N ALA A 592 -1.53 14.73 22.32
CA ALA A 592 -0.38 15.38 21.70
C ALA A 592 0.72 14.35 21.39
N PHE A 593 1.38 14.50 20.24
CA PHE A 593 2.46 13.62 19.83
C PHE A 593 3.79 14.07 20.41
N LEU A 594 4.49 13.14 21.07
CA LEU A 594 5.85 13.35 21.53
C LEU A 594 6.83 13.29 20.35
N ASP A 595 8.01 13.90 20.55
CA ASP A 595 9.08 13.80 19.57
C ASP A 595 9.42 12.34 19.29
N PRO A 596 9.57 11.96 18.01
CA PRO A 596 9.80 10.57 17.64
C PRO A 596 11.14 10.07 18.17
N GLU A 597 11.09 9.00 18.98
CA GLU A 597 12.29 8.33 19.44
C GLU A 597 12.76 7.26 18.44
N TYR A 598 14.07 7.20 18.21
CA TYR A 598 14.69 6.23 17.33
C TYR A 598 15.58 5.28 18.12
N LEU A 599 15.45 3.98 17.86
CA LEU A 599 16.44 3.02 18.31
C LEU A 599 17.81 3.32 17.70
N PRO A 600 18.92 3.18 18.45
CA PRO A 600 20.25 3.23 17.88
C PRO A 600 20.37 2.26 16.70
N ILE A 601 21.04 2.69 15.62
CA ILE A 601 21.16 1.93 14.35
C ILE A 601 21.62 0.48 14.59
N GLY A 602 22.59 0.28 15.49
CA GLY A 602 23.10 -1.05 15.81
C GLY A 602 22.02 -1.97 16.39
N GLU A 603 21.29 -1.49 17.40
CA GLU A 603 20.21 -2.25 18.06
C GLU A 603 19.05 -2.56 17.11
N ALA A 604 18.67 -1.58 16.28
CA ALA A 604 17.62 -1.77 15.28
C ALA A 604 17.99 -2.85 14.25
N LEU A 605 19.24 -2.83 13.76
CA LEU A 605 19.76 -3.86 12.85
C LEU A 605 19.82 -5.23 13.55
N GLU A 606 20.30 -5.30 14.79
CA GLU A 606 20.31 -6.56 15.54
C GLU A 606 18.91 -7.13 15.71
N LYS A 607 17.93 -6.31 16.10
CA LYS A 607 16.52 -6.70 16.21
C LYS A 607 15.96 -7.18 14.86
N TYR A 608 16.32 -6.51 13.76
CA TYR A 608 15.86 -6.86 12.42
C TYR A 608 16.35 -8.23 11.95
N TYR A 609 17.64 -8.51 12.15
CA TYR A 609 18.29 -9.77 11.76
C TYR A 609 18.24 -10.85 12.85
N LYS A 610 17.61 -10.57 14.01
CA LYS A 610 17.54 -11.53 15.13
C LYS A 610 16.70 -12.72 14.72
N THR A 611 17.29 -13.91 14.83
CA THR A 611 16.59 -15.19 14.73
C THR A 611 16.31 -15.68 16.14
N GLY A 612 15.04 -15.92 16.47
CA GLY A 612 14.66 -16.48 17.77
C GLY A 612 14.89 -17.99 17.81
N ASN A 613 15.24 -18.53 18.98
CA ASN A 613 15.39 -19.98 19.22
C ASN A 613 14.07 -20.78 19.21
N LYS A 614 12.94 -20.15 18.91
CA LYS A 614 11.66 -20.87 18.70
C LYS A 614 11.50 -21.09 17.20
N ARG A 615 11.35 -22.35 16.80
CA ARG A 615 11.21 -22.90 15.43
C ARG A 615 10.11 -22.27 14.55
N PHE A 616 9.46 -21.20 14.99
CA PHE A 616 8.35 -20.55 14.30
C PHE A 616 8.52 -19.02 14.37
N TYR A 617 8.66 -18.42 13.18
CA TYR A 617 8.58 -17.00 12.85
C TYR A 617 9.81 -16.11 13.13
N ASN A 618 10.80 -16.13 12.22
CA ASN A 618 11.52 -14.91 11.90
C ASN A 618 10.56 -13.94 11.18
N LYS A 619 10.28 -12.77 11.77
CA LYS A 619 9.34 -11.77 11.21
C LYS A 619 9.89 -11.05 9.97
N ASN A 620 11.22 -11.06 9.77
CA ASN A 620 11.89 -10.37 8.67
C ASN A 620 12.63 -11.37 7.77
N PHE A 621 12.48 -11.21 6.47
CA PHE A 621 13.05 -12.12 5.46
C PHE A 621 13.45 -11.40 4.16
N LEU A 622 13.29 -10.08 4.10
CA LEU A 622 13.57 -9.25 2.92
C LEU A 622 14.79 -8.38 3.15
N SER A 623 15.60 -8.19 2.12
CA SER A 623 16.80 -7.35 2.18
C SER A 623 16.48 -5.92 1.73
N PRO A 624 16.67 -4.87 2.55
CA PRO A 624 16.42 -3.49 2.12
C PRO A 624 17.27 -3.06 0.92
N GLN A 625 18.40 -3.73 0.71
CA GLN A 625 19.27 -3.47 -0.43
C GLN A 625 18.60 -3.81 -1.76
N TRP A 626 17.69 -4.79 -1.80
CA TRP A 626 16.97 -5.10 -3.03
C TRP A 626 16.12 -3.90 -3.48
N GLY A 627 15.44 -3.21 -2.55
CA GLY A 627 14.67 -2.01 -2.85
C GLY A 627 15.52 -0.87 -3.45
N THR A 628 16.74 -0.66 -2.94
CA THR A 628 17.70 0.32 -3.48
C THR A 628 18.09 0.03 -4.94
N PHE A 629 18.31 -1.25 -5.26
CA PHE A 629 18.75 -1.66 -6.60
C PHE A 629 17.60 -1.70 -7.60
N VAL A 630 16.39 -2.08 -7.19
CA VAL A 630 15.19 -2.07 -8.07
C VAL A 630 14.97 -0.69 -8.68
N THR A 631 14.99 0.35 -7.85
CA THR A 631 14.75 1.71 -8.36
C THR A 631 15.91 2.20 -9.21
N ALA A 632 17.15 1.83 -8.89
CA ALA A 632 18.30 2.18 -9.72
C ALA A 632 18.21 1.58 -11.14
N TYR A 633 17.84 0.30 -11.25
CA TYR A 633 17.60 -0.32 -12.56
C TYR A 633 16.47 0.37 -13.33
N ALA A 634 15.36 0.65 -12.66
CA ALA A 634 14.24 1.35 -13.29
C ALA A 634 14.62 2.74 -13.83
N ARG A 635 15.45 3.50 -13.08
CA ARG A 635 15.95 4.80 -13.54
C ARG A 635 16.86 4.68 -14.75
N VAL A 636 17.77 3.70 -14.77
CA VAL A 636 18.65 3.46 -15.93
C VAL A 636 17.86 3.06 -17.16
N GLU A 637 16.84 2.22 -17.01
CA GLU A 637 16.00 1.79 -18.14
C GLU A 637 15.22 2.97 -18.75
N LEU A 638 14.60 3.79 -17.91
CA LEU A 638 13.92 5.02 -18.36
C LEU A 638 14.90 6.02 -19.00
N TYR A 639 16.11 6.16 -18.44
CA TYR A 639 17.17 6.99 -19.02
C TYR A 639 17.61 6.50 -20.40
N GLN A 640 17.81 5.19 -20.57
CA GLN A 640 18.16 4.59 -21.85
C GLN A 640 17.07 4.80 -22.90
N LEU A 641 15.80 4.74 -22.48
CA LEU A 641 14.68 5.02 -23.35
C LEU A 641 14.62 6.50 -23.75
N ALA A 642 14.82 7.43 -22.81
CA ALA A 642 14.94 8.85 -23.12
C ALA A 642 16.07 9.11 -24.12
N LYS A 643 17.21 8.43 -24.00
CA LYS A 643 18.29 8.49 -25.00
C LYS A 643 17.84 8.00 -26.37
N MET A 644 17.13 6.87 -26.44
CA MET A 644 16.62 6.33 -27.70
C MET A 644 15.64 7.30 -28.39
N ILE A 645 14.85 8.01 -27.59
CA ILE A 645 13.85 8.99 -28.06
C ILE A 645 14.49 10.26 -28.57
N ASP A 646 15.50 10.78 -27.87
CA ASP A 646 15.95 12.16 -28.05
C ASP A 646 17.41 12.31 -28.53
N GLN A 647 18.16 11.22 -28.70
CA GLN A 647 19.52 11.27 -29.24
C GLN A 647 19.62 10.97 -30.73
N GLU A 648 20.42 11.80 -31.41
CA GLU A 648 20.85 11.58 -32.80
C GLU A 648 22.38 11.68 -32.86
N GLY A 649 23.04 10.71 -33.49
CA GLY A 649 24.51 10.70 -33.61
C GLY A 649 25.26 10.70 -32.26
N GLY A 650 24.61 10.26 -31.18
CA GLY A 650 25.18 10.23 -29.83
C GLY A 650 25.13 11.58 -29.09
N ARG A 651 24.37 12.56 -29.57
CA ARG A 651 24.12 13.84 -28.90
C ARG A 651 22.64 14.03 -28.63
N TRP A 652 22.32 14.76 -27.58
CA TRP A 652 20.94 15.11 -27.26
C TRP A 652 20.42 16.17 -28.24
N THR A 653 19.22 15.95 -28.76
CA THR A 653 18.56 16.92 -29.63
C THR A 653 17.77 17.95 -28.81
N GLY A 654 17.24 17.55 -27.65
CA GLY A 654 16.39 18.36 -26.78
C GLY A 654 14.98 18.58 -27.34
N LYS A 655 14.57 17.85 -28.39
CA LYS A 655 13.39 18.17 -29.20
C LYS A 655 12.20 17.25 -28.97
N HIS A 656 12.46 15.96 -28.75
CA HIS A 656 11.44 14.91 -28.72
C HIS A 656 10.99 14.63 -27.29
N PHE A 657 11.90 14.62 -26.32
CA PHE A 657 11.56 14.36 -24.93
C PHE A 657 10.82 15.55 -24.30
N TRP A 658 9.62 15.29 -23.76
CA TRP A 658 8.85 16.31 -23.04
C TRP A 658 8.90 16.11 -21.53
N TYR A 659 8.54 14.91 -21.06
CA TYR A 659 8.35 14.64 -19.63
C TYR A 659 8.42 13.15 -19.31
N CYS A 660 8.78 12.81 -18.07
CA CYS A 660 8.66 11.45 -17.56
C CYS A 660 8.22 11.42 -16.08
N ASP A 661 7.45 10.40 -15.70
CA ASP A 661 7.09 10.11 -14.31
C ASP A 661 7.24 8.61 -14.01
N THR A 662 8.38 8.25 -13.43
CA THR A 662 8.68 6.92 -12.86
C THR A 662 8.76 5.78 -13.88
N ASP A 663 7.65 5.45 -14.52
CA ASP A 663 7.50 4.40 -15.52
C ASP A 663 6.84 4.90 -16.82
N SER A 664 6.53 6.19 -16.90
CA SER A 664 5.93 6.83 -18.06
C SER A 664 6.84 7.84 -18.76
N ILE A 665 6.62 8.05 -20.06
CA ILE A 665 7.29 9.08 -20.86
C ILE A 665 6.33 9.75 -21.85
N PHE A 666 6.43 11.06 -21.96
CA PHE A 666 5.74 11.91 -22.93
C PHE A 666 6.75 12.43 -23.94
N PHE A 667 6.43 12.32 -25.22
CA PHE A 667 7.36 12.69 -26.30
C PHE A 667 6.65 13.10 -27.59
N LEU A 668 7.38 13.81 -28.45
CA LEU A 668 6.96 14.16 -29.81
C LEU A 668 7.50 13.13 -30.81
N ASP A 669 6.59 12.47 -31.53
CA ASP A 669 6.93 11.55 -32.62
C ASP A 669 6.71 12.19 -33.99
N ASP A 670 7.63 13.07 -34.39
CA ASP A 670 7.58 13.81 -35.66
C ASP A 670 8.65 13.41 -36.68
N GLU A 671 9.44 12.38 -36.38
CA GLU A 671 10.47 11.83 -37.26
C GLU A 671 9.90 11.05 -38.48
N GLU A 672 10.73 10.91 -39.51
CA GLU A 672 10.43 10.07 -40.68
C GLU A 672 10.51 8.57 -40.33
N ASP A 673 11.49 8.18 -39.51
CA ASP A 673 11.53 6.87 -38.84
C ASP A 673 10.97 7.00 -37.42
N THR A 674 9.64 6.96 -37.34
CA THR A 674 8.87 7.21 -36.12
C THR A 674 9.40 6.47 -34.90
N ILE A 675 9.45 7.15 -33.77
CA ILE A 675 9.86 6.61 -32.46
C ILE A 675 9.01 5.39 -32.08
N GLU A 676 7.72 5.36 -32.46
CA GLU A 676 6.84 4.18 -32.30
C GLU A 676 7.44 2.90 -32.91
N LYS A 677 8.03 2.97 -34.12
CA LYS A 677 8.70 1.80 -34.74
C LYS A 677 9.96 1.38 -33.99
N LYS A 678 10.71 2.34 -33.45
CA LYS A 678 11.90 2.06 -32.62
C LYS A 678 11.49 1.30 -31.35
N ILE A 679 10.38 1.71 -30.72
CA ILE A 679 9.79 1.02 -29.56
C ILE A 679 9.34 -0.40 -29.95
N ASP A 680 8.64 -0.58 -31.06
CA ASP A 680 8.19 -1.91 -31.51
C ASP A 680 9.37 -2.86 -31.76
N ALA A 681 10.43 -2.36 -32.41
CA ALA A 681 11.65 -3.12 -32.65
C ALA A 681 12.37 -3.49 -31.34
N LEU A 682 12.35 -2.60 -30.35
CA LEU A 682 12.92 -2.85 -29.03
C LEU A 682 12.11 -3.90 -28.26
N ASN A 683 10.79 -3.76 -28.24
CA ASN A 683 9.87 -4.72 -27.61
C ASN A 683 10.04 -6.13 -28.20
N LYS A 684 10.21 -6.25 -29.52
CA LYS A 684 10.47 -7.54 -30.16
C LYS A 684 11.78 -8.18 -29.66
N LYS A 685 12.85 -7.39 -29.53
CA LYS A 685 14.13 -7.88 -28.99
C LYS A 685 13.98 -8.32 -27.53
N TRP A 686 13.26 -7.55 -26.72
CA TRP A 686 12.99 -7.91 -25.34
C TRP A 686 12.13 -9.16 -25.21
N GLU A 687 11.15 -9.35 -26.08
CA GLU A 687 10.33 -10.55 -26.13
C GLU A 687 11.18 -11.80 -26.47
N GLU A 688 12.05 -11.71 -27.48
CA GLU A 688 13.00 -12.79 -27.82
C GLU A 688 13.92 -13.13 -26.63
N GLU A 689 14.44 -12.11 -25.96
CA GLU A 689 15.27 -12.27 -24.76
C GLU A 689 14.49 -12.86 -23.59
N ALA A 690 13.26 -12.41 -23.36
CA ALA A 690 12.40 -12.89 -22.29
C ALA A 690 12.04 -14.37 -22.49
N ILE A 691 11.72 -14.79 -23.72
CA ILE A 691 11.47 -16.19 -24.05
C ILE A 691 12.72 -17.03 -23.79
N LYS A 692 13.89 -16.57 -24.26
CA LYS A 692 15.17 -17.27 -24.08
C LYS A 692 15.52 -17.48 -22.60
N ASN A 693 15.30 -16.47 -21.77
CA ASN A 693 15.65 -16.48 -20.35
C ASN A 693 14.50 -16.93 -19.43
N LYS A 694 13.36 -17.35 -19.99
CA LYS A 694 12.15 -17.73 -19.24
C LYS A 694 11.64 -16.61 -18.33
N TRP A 695 11.63 -15.38 -18.82
CA TRP A 695 11.04 -14.20 -18.17
C TRP A 695 9.61 -14.01 -18.68
N TYR A 696 8.76 -15.00 -18.43
CA TYR A 696 7.36 -14.99 -18.84
C TYR A 696 6.53 -15.89 -17.94
N VAL A 697 5.22 -15.70 -18.01
CA VAL A 697 4.23 -16.62 -17.43
C VAL A 697 3.32 -17.13 -18.53
N ILE A 698 2.68 -18.27 -18.29
CA ILE A 698 1.67 -18.86 -19.18
C ILE A 698 0.31 -18.72 -18.48
N THR A 699 -0.64 -18.05 -19.13
CA THR A 699 -2.01 -17.87 -18.63
C THR A 699 -2.77 -19.20 -18.62
N GLU A 700 -3.91 -19.25 -17.95
CA GLU A 700 -4.78 -20.45 -17.95
C GLU A 700 -5.24 -20.85 -19.36
N LYS A 701 -5.33 -19.86 -20.27
CA LYS A 701 -5.67 -20.07 -21.69
C LYS A 701 -4.47 -20.47 -22.55
N GLY A 702 -3.30 -20.72 -21.95
CA GLY A 702 -2.08 -21.13 -22.65
C GLY A 702 -1.34 -20.00 -23.37
N LYS A 703 -1.69 -18.72 -23.13
CA LYS A 703 -1.04 -17.57 -23.74
C LYS A 703 0.23 -17.21 -22.96
N THR A 704 1.34 -17.04 -23.67
CA THR A 704 2.59 -16.54 -23.08
C THR A 704 2.50 -15.03 -22.87
N VAL A 705 2.76 -14.58 -21.65
CA VAL A 705 2.84 -13.16 -21.30
C VAL A 705 4.24 -12.89 -20.76
N VAL A 706 5.03 -12.10 -21.51
CA VAL A 706 6.41 -11.78 -21.16
C VAL A 706 6.49 -10.59 -20.19
N TYR A 707 7.52 -10.61 -19.35
CA TYR A 707 8.00 -9.41 -18.64
C TYR A 707 8.72 -8.47 -19.62
N HIS A 708 9.00 -7.24 -19.17
CA HIS A 708 9.84 -6.29 -19.91
C HIS A 708 9.26 -5.86 -21.27
N GLN A 709 8.20 -5.05 -21.20
CA GLN A 709 7.58 -4.42 -22.36
C GLN A 709 7.30 -2.95 -22.08
N PHE A 710 7.41 -2.14 -23.13
CA PHE A 710 7.05 -0.74 -23.14
C PHE A 710 5.81 -0.52 -24.01
N GLU A 711 4.71 -0.12 -23.39
CA GLU A 711 3.39 -0.05 -24.03
C GLU A 711 3.11 1.40 -24.45
N LEU A 712 2.87 1.61 -25.74
CA LEU A 712 2.39 2.89 -26.25
C LEU A 712 0.92 3.04 -25.87
N GLU A 713 0.57 4.16 -25.24
CA GLU A 713 -0.81 4.51 -24.96
C GLU A 713 -1.52 4.96 -26.24
N LYS A 714 -2.85 4.81 -26.28
CA LYS A 714 -3.63 5.00 -27.52
C LYS A 714 -3.86 6.48 -27.83
N GLU A 715 -3.82 7.30 -26.80
CA GLU A 715 -4.06 8.74 -26.79
C GLU A 715 -3.09 9.45 -27.74
N ARG A 716 -3.64 10.37 -28.54
CA ARG A 716 -2.86 11.21 -29.48
C ARG A 716 -2.85 12.63 -28.96
N ILE A 717 -1.76 13.00 -28.31
CA ILE A 717 -1.65 14.27 -27.58
C ILE A 717 -1.49 15.42 -28.57
N THR A 718 -2.41 16.37 -28.56
CA THR A 718 -2.39 17.58 -29.40
C THR A 718 -1.69 18.75 -28.71
N ALA A 719 -1.82 18.85 -27.39
CA ALA A 719 -1.12 19.86 -26.59
C ALA A 719 -0.60 19.27 -25.28
N PHE A 720 0.56 19.72 -24.80
CA PHE A 720 1.15 19.28 -23.54
C PHE A 720 1.77 20.46 -22.79
N ARG A 721 1.63 20.50 -21.46
CA ARG A 721 2.24 21.51 -20.61
C ARG A 721 2.56 20.93 -19.24
N PHE A 722 3.69 21.32 -18.66
CA PHE A 722 4.05 20.94 -17.31
C PHE A 722 4.69 22.10 -16.54
N LEU A 723 4.65 21.99 -15.20
CA LEU A 723 5.33 22.91 -14.29
C LEU A 723 6.45 22.21 -13.53
N HIS A 724 6.15 21.11 -12.86
CA HIS A 724 7.14 20.42 -12.04
C HIS A 724 6.79 18.94 -11.90
N ALA A 725 7.54 18.21 -11.07
CA ALA A 725 7.24 16.83 -10.76
C ALA A 725 5.75 16.66 -10.38
N LYS A 726 5.07 15.73 -11.07
CA LYS A 726 3.63 15.40 -10.92
C LYS A 726 2.67 16.57 -11.06
N CYS A 727 3.00 17.53 -11.92
CA CYS A 727 2.17 18.69 -12.25
C CYS A 727 2.23 18.98 -13.75
N TYR A 728 1.33 18.35 -14.51
CA TYR A 728 1.23 18.45 -15.96
C TYR A 728 -0.22 18.33 -16.43
N ALA A 729 -0.49 18.83 -17.64
CA ALA A 729 -1.76 18.74 -18.32
C ALA A 729 -1.53 18.48 -19.81
N TYR A 730 -2.48 17.80 -20.46
CA TYR A 730 -2.43 17.53 -21.89
C TYR A 730 -3.82 17.52 -22.50
N GLU A 731 -3.89 17.79 -23.80
CA GLU A 731 -5.10 17.68 -24.60
C GLU A 731 -4.97 16.54 -25.60
N ASP A 732 -6.03 15.78 -25.79
CA ASP A 732 -6.13 14.72 -26.79
C ASP A 732 -7.52 14.75 -27.48
N GLN A 733 -7.90 13.66 -28.15
CA GLN A 733 -9.20 13.54 -28.80
C GLN A 733 -10.41 13.61 -27.85
N ASP A 734 -10.21 13.31 -26.56
CA ASP A 734 -11.26 13.25 -25.54
C ASP A 734 -11.31 14.54 -24.69
N GLY A 735 -10.33 15.45 -24.84
CA GLY A 735 -10.33 16.78 -24.25
C GLY A 735 -9.12 17.05 -23.36
N LEU A 736 -9.28 17.94 -22.38
CA LEU A 736 -8.22 18.34 -21.46
C LEU A 736 -8.11 17.36 -20.28
N HIS A 737 -6.90 16.92 -19.99
CA HIS A 737 -6.55 16.07 -18.85
C HIS A 737 -5.52 16.77 -17.97
N ALA A 738 -5.60 16.60 -16.65
CA ALA A 738 -4.68 17.23 -15.71
C ALA A 738 -4.28 16.28 -14.56
N THR A 739 -2.96 16.15 -14.36
CA THR A 739 -2.35 15.44 -13.22
C THR A 739 -1.60 16.45 -12.37
N ILE A 740 -2.16 16.77 -11.20
CA ILE A 740 -1.63 17.81 -10.31
C ILE A 740 -1.55 17.26 -8.88
N ALA A 741 -0.33 17.09 -8.37
CA ALA A 741 -0.08 16.59 -7.04
C ALA A 741 -0.72 17.48 -5.96
N GLY A 742 -1.56 16.87 -5.11
CA GLY A 742 -2.27 17.57 -4.03
C GLY A 742 -3.56 18.27 -4.46
N VAL A 743 -4.00 18.10 -5.70
CA VAL A 743 -5.32 18.52 -6.20
C VAL A 743 -6.17 17.28 -6.45
N GLN A 744 -7.43 17.28 -6.00
CA GLN A 744 -8.35 16.18 -6.23
C GLN A 744 -8.70 16.09 -7.72
N LYS A 745 -8.75 14.86 -8.27
CA LYS A 745 -9.06 14.65 -9.69
C LYS A 745 -10.50 15.07 -10.04
N GLU A 746 -11.43 14.79 -9.13
CA GLU A 746 -12.87 15.01 -9.33
C GLU A 746 -13.57 15.23 -7.98
N ILE A 747 -14.67 15.98 -8.01
CA ILE A 747 -15.52 16.28 -6.86
C ILE A 747 -16.97 16.08 -7.25
N PHE A 748 -17.74 15.44 -6.39
CA PHE A 748 -19.17 15.28 -6.63
C PHE A 748 -19.91 16.62 -6.48
N GLU A 749 -20.71 17.00 -7.49
CA GLU A 749 -21.46 18.27 -7.49
C GLU A 749 -22.79 18.20 -6.75
N GLY A 750 -23.18 17.03 -6.23
CA GLY A 750 -24.45 16.86 -5.52
C GLY A 750 -25.63 16.45 -6.40
N ASN A 751 -25.40 16.27 -7.71
CA ASN A 751 -26.45 15.94 -8.67
C ASN A 751 -26.16 14.64 -9.41
N TYR A 752 -27.21 14.00 -9.91
CA TYR A 752 -27.15 12.80 -10.74
C TYR A 752 -27.73 13.10 -12.12
N THR A 753 -27.24 12.41 -13.14
CA THR A 753 -27.84 12.37 -14.49
C THR A 753 -29.17 11.59 -14.47
N ASP A 754 -29.96 11.69 -15.53
CA ASP A 754 -31.24 10.98 -15.66
C ASP A 754 -31.10 9.45 -15.59
N ASP A 755 -29.94 8.90 -15.97
CA ASP A 755 -29.60 7.48 -15.83
C ASP A 755 -28.99 7.12 -14.47
N GLY A 756 -29.04 8.03 -13.50
CA GLY A 756 -28.63 7.82 -12.11
C GLY A 756 -27.11 7.85 -11.87
N LYS A 757 -26.32 8.40 -12.82
CA LYS A 757 -24.86 8.52 -12.64
C LYS A 757 -24.52 9.82 -11.94
N PRO A 758 -23.60 9.80 -10.96
CA PRO A 758 -23.18 11.02 -10.28
C PRO A 758 -22.44 11.97 -11.21
N ILE A 759 -22.76 13.25 -11.13
CA ILE A 759 -22.09 14.33 -11.86
C ILE A 759 -20.88 14.80 -11.06
N PHE A 760 -19.73 14.83 -11.70
CA PHE A 760 -18.48 15.27 -11.11
C PHE A 760 -17.96 16.53 -11.78
N PHE A 761 -17.35 17.38 -10.96
CA PHE A 761 -16.52 18.50 -11.39
C PHE A 761 -15.06 18.09 -11.28
N HIS A 762 -14.34 18.15 -12.39
CA HIS A 762 -12.96 17.71 -12.50
C HIS A 762 -11.95 18.84 -12.35
N ASN A 763 -10.73 18.50 -11.95
CA ASN A 763 -9.64 19.47 -11.87
C ASN A 763 -9.35 20.16 -13.20
N PHE A 764 -9.48 19.46 -14.33
CA PHE A 764 -9.27 20.05 -15.65
C PHE A 764 -10.37 21.07 -16.00
N GLU A 765 -11.59 20.92 -15.47
CA GLU A 765 -12.66 21.90 -15.65
C GLU A 765 -12.37 23.17 -14.84
N GLU A 766 -11.85 23.03 -13.61
CA GLU A 766 -11.41 24.19 -12.81
C GLU A 766 -10.23 24.93 -13.45
N LEU A 767 -9.30 24.15 -14.01
CA LEU A 767 -8.19 24.65 -14.79
C LEU A 767 -8.71 25.38 -16.04
N GLY A 768 -9.71 24.84 -16.72
CA GLY A 768 -10.45 25.44 -17.83
C GLY A 768 -9.69 25.51 -19.17
N SER A 769 -8.37 25.66 -19.14
CA SER A 769 -7.49 25.64 -20.30
C SER A 769 -6.10 25.18 -19.88
N ILE A 770 -5.42 24.43 -20.76
CA ILE A 770 -4.04 24.00 -20.53
C ILE A 770 -3.10 25.17 -20.18
N ASP A 771 -3.29 26.34 -20.79
CA ASP A 771 -2.46 27.53 -20.56
C ASP A 771 -2.61 28.12 -19.14
N ARG A 772 -3.67 27.76 -18.41
CA ARG A 772 -3.84 28.14 -17.00
C ARG A 772 -3.01 27.28 -16.05
N LEU A 773 -2.30 26.27 -16.53
CA LEU A 773 -1.32 25.52 -15.73
C LEU A 773 -0.04 26.37 -15.60
N THR A 774 -0.12 27.42 -14.78
CA THR A 774 0.92 28.40 -14.51
C THR A 774 1.05 28.62 -13.00
N PRO A 775 2.22 29.04 -12.49
CA PRO A 775 2.36 29.45 -11.10
C PRO A 775 1.33 30.51 -10.71
N GLY A 776 0.83 30.43 -9.48
CA GLY A 776 -0.22 31.30 -8.96
C GLY A 776 -1.64 30.84 -9.25
N THR A 777 -1.86 29.86 -10.14
CA THR A 777 -3.20 29.28 -10.33
C THR A 777 -3.68 28.60 -9.06
N VAL A 778 -4.89 28.94 -8.62
CA VAL A 778 -5.50 28.45 -7.37
C VAL A 778 -6.64 27.50 -7.68
N PHE A 779 -6.57 26.29 -7.14
CA PHE A 779 -7.67 25.34 -7.08
C PHE A 779 -8.40 25.50 -5.76
N LYS A 780 -9.65 25.96 -5.81
CA LYS A 780 -10.54 26.17 -4.67
C LYS A 780 -11.55 25.05 -4.51
N LYS A 781 -12.16 24.63 -5.63
CA LYS A 781 -13.05 23.47 -5.63
C LYS A 781 -12.18 22.23 -5.42
N CYS A 782 -11.25 21.92 -6.32
CA CYS A 782 -10.43 20.71 -6.30
C CYS A 782 -9.22 20.78 -5.36
N GLY A 783 -9.04 21.87 -4.60
CA GLY A 783 -7.93 22.03 -3.64
C GLY A 783 -7.94 21.05 -2.45
N GLY A 784 -9.00 20.24 -2.32
CA GLY A 784 -9.15 19.21 -1.30
C GLY A 784 -9.57 19.76 0.06
N THR A 785 -9.22 19.01 1.10
CA THR A 785 -9.49 19.32 2.51
C THR A 785 -8.21 19.14 3.34
N LYS A 786 -8.13 19.87 4.45
CA LYS A 786 -7.07 19.73 5.46
C LYS A 786 -7.71 19.43 6.81
N ILE A 787 -7.02 18.64 7.64
CA ILE A 787 -7.47 18.31 8.99
C ILE A 787 -6.51 18.96 9.99
N LYS A 788 -7.05 19.69 10.97
CA LYS A 788 -6.32 20.20 12.12
C LYS A 788 -6.71 19.39 13.35
N TYR A 789 -5.74 18.77 14.01
CA TYR A 789 -5.98 18.02 15.24
C TYR A 789 -5.67 18.89 16.45
N ILE A 790 -6.54 18.89 17.44
CA ILE A 790 -6.43 19.66 18.68
C ILE A 790 -6.45 18.66 19.84
N PRO A 791 -5.37 18.56 20.64
CA PRO A 791 -5.35 17.69 21.81
C PRO A 791 -6.22 18.27 22.94
N GLY A 792 -6.75 17.41 23.82
CA GLY A 792 -7.61 17.81 24.93
C GLY A 792 -8.13 16.62 25.74
N ARG A 793 -8.52 16.87 26.99
CA ARG A 793 -9.20 15.90 27.85
C ARG A 793 -10.71 15.97 27.67
N ALA A 794 -11.43 14.93 28.08
CA ALA A 794 -12.89 14.94 28.02
C ALA A 794 -13.44 16.07 28.90
N TYR A 795 -14.42 16.80 28.38
CA TYR A 795 -15.18 17.78 29.11
C TYR A 795 -16.58 17.94 28.50
N THR A 796 -17.46 18.53 29.29
CA THR A 796 -18.82 18.88 28.90
C THR A 796 -18.99 20.38 28.93
N ASP A 797 -19.67 20.95 27.94
CA ASP A 797 -19.93 22.39 27.90
C ASP A 797 -21.31 22.72 27.30
N LYS A 798 -21.71 23.99 27.38
CA LYS A 798 -22.89 24.53 26.70
C LYS A 798 -22.48 25.55 25.66
N ILE A 799 -22.71 25.22 24.40
CA ILE A 799 -22.36 26.07 23.25
C ILE A 799 -23.64 26.47 22.53
N ASN A 800 -23.87 27.77 22.37
CA ASN A 800 -25.10 28.33 21.79
C ASN A 800 -26.39 27.77 22.42
N GLY A 801 -26.34 27.43 23.71
CA GLY A 801 -27.47 26.85 24.45
C GLY A 801 -27.60 25.32 24.37
N HIS A 802 -26.79 24.66 23.53
CA HIS A 802 -26.79 23.21 23.35
C HIS A 802 -25.76 22.52 24.24
N PHE A 803 -26.10 21.37 24.81
CA PHE A 803 -25.16 20.56 25.59
C PHE A 803 -24.26 19.75 24.66
N ILE A 804 -22.95 19.84 24.87
CA ILE A 804 -21.94 19.13 24.09
C ILE A 804 -20.95 18.39 24.98
N GLU A 805 -20.45 17.28 24.46
CA GLU A 805 -19.29 16.54 24.97
C GLU A 805 -18.13 16.70 23.99
N SER A 806 -17.00 17.21 24.46
CA SER A 806 -15.82 17.44 23.62
C SER A 806 -14.53 17.14 24.40
N GLY A 807 -13.39 17.33 23.74
CA GLY A 807 -12.07 17.06 24.27
C GLY A 807 -11.03 17.22 23.17
N ALA A 808 -10.19 16.21 22.96
CA ALA A 808 -9.42 16.14 21.73
C ALA A 808 -10.37 16.09 20.52
N CYS A 809 -10.06 16.85 19.47
CA CYS A 809 -10.91 16.95 18.29
C CYS A 809 -10.13 17.13 16.99
N ALA A 810 -10.77 16.87 15.85
CA ALA A 810 -10.19 17.00 14.52
C ALA A 810 -11.09 17.85 13.60
N ILE A 811 -10.58 19.00 13.16
CA ILE A 811 -11.33 19.99 12.38
C ILE A 811 -10.98 19.85 10.89
N LEU A 812 -11.96 19.48 10.09
CA LEU A 812 -11.87 19.45 8.64
C LEU A 812 -12.14 20.87 8.08
N THR A 813 -11.26 21.37 7.24
CA THR A 813 -11.49 22.64 6.52
C THR A 813 -11.22 22.47 5.04
N ASN A 814 -11.91 23.25 4.21
CA ASN A 814 -11.61 23.35 2.79
C ASN A 814 -10.19 23.86 2.62
N ASN A 815 -9.45 23.21 1.73
CA ASN A 815 -8.11 23.62 1.37
C ASN A 815 -8.14 24.25 -0.03
N GLU A 816 -7.46 25.39 -0.17
CA GLU A 816 -7.12 25.93 -1.47
C GLU A 816 -5.70 25.48 -1.81
N LYS A 817 -5.48 25.06 -3.06
CA LYS A 817 -4.17 24.65 -3.54
C LYS A 817 -3.68 25.63 -4.60
N THR A 818 -2.70 26.44 -4.24
CA THR A 818 -1.98 27.30 -5.18
C THR A 818 -0.85 26.51 -5.85
N LEU A 819 -0.76 26.61 -7.17
CA LEU A 819 0.38 26.10 -7.93
C LEU A 819 1.56 27.04 -7.69
N HIS A 820 2.70 26.48 -7.32
CA HIS A 820 3.93 27.24 -7.14
C HIS A 820 4.88 26.96 -8.30
N ASN A 821 5.81 27.88 -8.53
CA ASN A 821 6.96 27.57 -9.36
C ASN A 821 7.73 26.40 -8.72
N GLY A 822 7.96 25.32 -9.47
CA GLY A 822 8.89 24.27 -9.04
C GLY A 822 10.34 24.77 -8.96
N ILE A 823 10.61 25.92 -9.56
CA ILE A 823 11.81 26.73 -9.39
C ILE A 823 11.54 27.63 -8.19
N PHE A 824 11.79 27.13 -6.97
CA PHE A 824 11.64 27.94 -5.76
C PHE A 824 12.43 29.25 -5.91
N ASP A 825 11.72 30.36 -5.66
CA ASP A 825 12.15 31.73 -5.36
C ASP A 825 13.68 31.95 -5.37
N ASP A 826 14.20 32.53 -6.47
CA ASP A 826 15.39 33.41 -6.57
C ASP A 826 15.81 33.54 -8.07
N ILE A 827 14.88 33.96 -8.95
CA ILE A 827 15.12 34.18 -10.40
C ILE A 827 15.30 35.69 -10.68
N ASP A 828 16.06 36.41 -9.86
CA ASP A 828 16.40 37.81 -10.14
C ASP A 828 17.90 38.03 -10.47
N GLU A 829 18.72 36.97 -10.61
CA GLU A 829 20.18 37.12 -10.83
C GLU A 829 20.79 36.38 -12.05
N ILE A 830 20.00 35.90 -13.02
CA ILE A 830 20.55 35.12 -14.14
C ILE A 830 20.94 35.95 -15.38
N GLU A 831 20.48 37.20 -15.54
CA GLU A 831 20.88 38.02 -16.71
C GLU A 831 22.31 38.62 -16.63
N ASN A 832 22.98 38.56 -15.47
CA ASN A 832 24.33 39.12 -15.30
C ASN A 832 25.48 38.10 -15.39
N LEU A 833 25.19 36.80 -15.54
CA LEU A 833 26.24 35.76 -15.57
C LEU A 833 26.71 35.36 -16.98
N PHE A 834 26.03 35.82 -18.04
CA PHE A 834 26.36 35.45 -19.43
C PHE A 834 26.98 36.58 -20.27
N THR A 835 27.25 37.76 -19.69
CA THR A 835 27.81 38.91 -20.41
C THR A 835 29.29 39.22 -20.11
N GLU A 836 29.96 38.49 -19.21
CA GLU A 836 31.39 38.68 -18.94
C GLU A 836 32.18 37.37 -18.95
N SER A 837 32.47 36.83 -20.15
CA SER A 837 33.61 35.91 -20.34
C SER A 837 34.23 35.95 -21.74
N GLU A 838 34.16 37.09 -22.43
CA GLU A 838 35.16 37.43 -23.46
C GLU A 838 36.40 38.00 -22.78
N GLY A 839 37.32 37.10 -22.39
CA GLY A 839 38.67 37.45 -21.96
C GLY A 839 39.10 36.69 -20.73
N TYR A 840 39.65 35.47 -20.92
CA TYR A 840 40.99 35.04 -20.48
C TYR A 840 41.27 33.59 -20.89
#